data_AF-A0A1R4J5E9-F1
#
_entry.id   AF-A0A1R4J5E9-F1
#
_cell.length_a   1.000
_cell.length_b   1.000
_cell.length_c   1.000
_cell.angle_alpha   90.00
_cell.angle_beta   90.00
_cell.angle_gamma   90.00
#
_symmetry.space_group_name_H-M   'P 1'
#
loop_
_entity.id
_entity.type
_entity.pdbx_description
1 polymer ?
#
loop_
_entity_poly.entity_id
_entity_poly.type
_entity_poly.pdbx_seq_one_letter_code
_entity_poly.pdbx_strand_id
1 'polypeptide(L)'
;MAGQTVTTKGVVTASYPTGGFNGFYLQTPGSGGTTKAAGQASDGIFVHTGTAPTAKAGECYSVTGIPAEYNGLTQLTKPVLTPATDCAEVKPTELASLPATDADKEPYEGMLVLPTNKFTITNNYALNTYGQIGLAAGVDPLWTPTDRVAPAEAAAYEAEQVKKYITLDDGSSWDYMRNTTAQNSPVPYLSQDEPMRTDSSVSFAKPVILDHRFQWNFQPVGQIVGATDSDDPVTTENTRPTAAPAVGGDLKVGAMNVLNYFTDLGQDQTGCGSYKDKDGTPVTANGCTVRGAYTPAALADQQAKIVAALEMLDADVVSLMEVENSAAFGHDRDAAVKTLVDALNAKVGAGTYAYVPSPTVVPDSEDVIRLAQIYKPATVKPVDSSVILMDPAFANARQPLGQKYESVATGKSFVMVANHFKSKGSGADDGTGQGLSNPSREAQAKALTTWTQQMWPDQAVFMTGDFNAYTEETPVGIIEAAGFTDLVRKFSPESTSYQFGGRLGSLDHAFGNAKALELVTGADDLNINGDESVALQYSRRNYNVTDFHAPTPYASSDHDPVLVGLSDAAPAATTPVITPNQKCTSFGFKVADAMPGDQLRIDGHWNGQAQYTTVGITDGGWWSGSKPTWTDATAVVIRDGKAMEDTRVKIAQAAECVPVITGHATKKSFGFSVAPVQPADQLLITGNWNGRDQSITVDAAGYGYGSGRLTRWSTATAVVVREGVQLPSTKVTVTNGR
;
A
#
# COMPACT_ATOMS: atom_id res chain seq x y z
N MET A 1 -5.48 -32.34 39.86
CA MET A 1 -4.85 -32.28 41.19
C MET A 1 -5.48 -31.23 42.13
N ALA A 2 -6.70 -30.74 41.85
CA ALA A 2 -7.32 -29.69 42.65
C ALA A 2 -7.46 -30.11 44.13
N GLY A 3 -6.96 -29.26 45.03
CA GLY A 3 -7.01 -29.47 46.49
C GLY A 3 -5.88 -30.31 47.08
N GLN A 4 -4.95 -30.84 46.27
CA GLN A 4 -3.76 -31.53 46.77
C GLN A 4 -2.60 -30.55 46.99
N THR A 5 -1.78 -30.81 48.01
CA THR A 5 -0.51 -30.12 48.19
C THR A 5 0.56 -30.84 47.38
N VAL A 6 1.27 -30.12 46.52
CA VAL A 6 2.35 -30.65 45.69
C VAL A 6 3.65 -29.95 46.01
N THR A 7 4.78 -30.61 45.73
CA THR A 7 6.12 -30.00 45.84
C THR A 7 6.82 -30.12 44.51
N THR A 8 7.40 -29.02 44.05
CA THR A 8 8.27 -28.96 42.87
C THR A 8 9.59 -28.27 43.22
N LYS A 9 10.59 -28.40 42.36
CA LYS A 9 11.90 -27.73 42.48
C LYS A 9 12.21 -27.10 41.13
N GLY A 10 12.72 -25.87 41.12
CA GLY A 10 13.04 -25.17 39.89
C GLY A 10 13.88 -23.92 40.06
N VAL A 11 14.26 -23.35 38.92
CA VAL A 11 14.91 -22.05 38.79
C VAL A 11 13.85 -21.00 38.44
N VAL A 12 13.91 -19.84 39.08
CA VAL A 12 13.03 -18.72 38.78
C VAL A 12 13.45 -18.11 37.45
N THR A 13 12.56 -18.08 36.47
CA THR A 13 12.84 -17.58 35.11
C THR A 13 12.33 -16.16 34.90
N ALA A 14 11.30 -15.74 35.64
CA ALA A 14 10.74 -14.40 35.61
C ALA A 14 10.12 -14.05 36.97
N SER A 15 10.11 -12.78 37.38
CA SER A 15 9.54 -12.35 38.66
C SER A 15 8.85 -10.99 38.56
N TYR A 16 7.66 -10.88 39.17
CA TYR A 16 6.79 -9.70 39.08
C TYR A 16 6.47 -9.16 40.49
N PRO A 17 7.41 -8.45 41.13
CA PRO A 17 7.20 -7.80 42.43
C PRO A 17 6.23 -6.62 42.38
N THR A 18 6.05 -6.03 41.19
CA THR A 18 5.16 -4.92 40.88
C THR A 18 4.18 -5.33 39.76
N GLY A 19 3.35 -4.42 39.28
CA GLY A 19 2.40 -4.70 38.19
C GLY A 19 1.19 -5.54 38.60
N GLY A 20 1.15 -6.10 39.81
CA GLY A 20 -0.04 -6.78 40.34
C GLY A 20 -0.18 -8.26 39.97
N PHE A 21 0.79 -8.85 39.27
CA PHE A 21 0.86 -10.31 39.08
C PHE A 21 1.21 -11.04 40.39
N ASN A 22 1.98 -10.42 41.29
CA ASN A 22 2.23 -10.92 42.64
C ASN A 22 2.79 -12.37 42.68
N GLY A 23 3.70 -12.68 41.74
CA GLY A 23 4.24 -14.02 41.58
C GLY A 23 5.43 -14.06 40.64
N PHE A 24 5.92 -15.27 40.40
CA PHE A 24 7.10 -15.54 39.58
C PHE A 24 6.93 -16.86 38.82
N TYR A 25 7.62 -17.02 37.70
CA TYR A 25 7.68 -18.28 36.98
C TYR A 25 8.83 -19.15 37.49
N LEU A 26 8.54 -20.43 37.71
CA LEU A 26 9.50 -21.43 38.16
C LEU A 26 9.60 -22.52 37.08
N GLN A 27 10.80 -22.83 36.63
CA GLN A 27 11.03 -23.85 35.61
C GLN A 27 11.96 -24.96 36.10
N THR A 28 11.67 -26.20 35.70
CA THR A 28 12.39 -27.41 36.10
C THR A 28 13.90 -27.28 35.80
N PRO A 29 14.81 -27.61 36.73
CA PRO A 29 16.24 -27.40 36.53
C PRO A 29 16.80 -28.22 35.36
N GLY A 30 17.66 -27.62 34.54
CA GLY A 30 18.26 -28.27 33.38
C GLY A 30 17.32 -28.49 32.18
N SER A 31 16.08 -28.00 32.26
CA SER A 31 15.10 -28.07 31.18
C SER A 31 15.24 -26.92 30.17
N GLY A 32 14.46 -27.01 29.10
CA GLY A 32 14.47 -26.07 27.98
C GLY A 32 15.59 -26.33 26.97
N GLY A 33 15.64 -25.50 25.92
CA GLY A 33 16.53 -25.72 24.76
C GLY A 33 16.12 -26.90 23.85
N THR A 34 15.01 -27.58 24.15
CA THR A 34 14.44 -28.66 23.34
C THR A 34 12.96 -28.39 23.08
N THR A 35 12.56 -28.49 21.82
CA THR A 35 11.16 -28.36 21.37
C THR A 35 10.26 -29.37 22.07
N LYS A 36 9.08 -28.90 22.51
CA LYS A 36 7.99 -29.70 23.07
C LYS A 36 6.94 -30.03 22.02
N ALA A 37 6.18 -31.11 22.26
CA ALA A 37 5.07 -31.56 21.42
C ALA A 37 3.77 -31.64 22.23
N ALA A 38 2.64 -31.47 21.56
CA ALA A 38 1.31 -31.54 22.17
C ALA A 38 1.13 -32.78 23.06
N GLY A 39 0.56 -32.58 24.25
CA GLY A 39 0.35 -33.62 25.26
C GLY A 39 1.56 -33.91 26.17
N GLN A 40 2.73 -33.31 25.91
CA GLN A 40 3.81 -33.28 26.90
C GLN A 40 3.50 -32.30 28.02
N ALA A 41 4.01 -32.58 29.23
CA ALA A 41 3.92 -31.64 30.33
C ALA A 41 4.88 -30.45 30.12
N SER A 42 4.41 -29.26 30.48
CA SER A 42 5.27 -28.10 30.61
C SER A 42 6.30 -28.30 31.73
N ASP A 43 7.49 -27.74 31.53
CA ASP A 43 8.53 -27.68 32.57
C ASP A 43 8.41 -26.44 33.46
N GLY A 44 7.54 -25.49 33.08
CA GLY A 44 7.31 -24.21 33.75
C GLY A 44 5.99 -24.18 34.53
N ILE A 45 5.93 -23.34 35.56
CA ILE A 45 4.72 -23.09 36.34
C ILE A 45 4.75 -21.69 36.95
N PHE A 46 3.60 -20.99 36.95
CA PHE A 46 3.48 -19.74 37.69
C PHE A 46 3.28 -20.01 39.19
N VAL A 47 4.01 -19.28 40.05
CA VAL A 47 3.89 -19.37 41.51
C VAL A 47 3.30 -18.06 42.02
N HIS A 48 2.00 -18.08 42.30
CA HIS A 48 1.28 -16.93 42.83
C HIS A 48 1.44 -16.84 44.36
N THR A 49 2.08 -15.78 44.81
CA THR A 49 2.38 -15.57 46.24
C THR A 49 1.32 -14.73 46.96
N GLY A 50 0.39 -14.11 46.21
CA GLY A 50 -0.66 -13.24 46.75
C GLY A 50 -0.17 -11.86 47.21
N THR A 51 1.13 -11.63 47.20
CA THR A 51 1.80 -10.35 47.52
C THR A 51 3.01 -10.18 46.61
N ALA A 52 3.79 -9.11 46.76
CA ALA A 52 5.03 -8.97 46.01
C ALA A 52 5.99 -10.14 46.33
N PRO A 53 6.41 -10.96 45.34
CA PRO A 53 7.37 -12.03 45.56
C PRO A 53 8.73 -11.50 46.01
N THR A 54 9.41 -12.29 46.85
CA THR A 54 10.81 -12.06 47.24
C THR A 54 11.81 -12.80 46.35
N ALA A 55 11.34 -13.81 45.62
CA ALA A 55 12.14 -14.64 44.71
C ALA A 55 12.55 -13.85 43.46
N LYS A 56 13.82 -13.99 43.07
CA LYS A 56 14.40 -13.28 41.92
C LYS A 56 14.77 -14.24 40.81
N ALA A 57 14.76 -13.76 39.57
CA ALA A 57 15.22 -14.52 38.42
C ALA A 57 16.64 -15.07 38.64
N GLY A 58 16.86 -16.33 38.25
CA GLY A 58 18.09 -17.08 38.46
C GLY A 58 18.19 -17.81 39.80
N GLU A 59 17.36 -17.50 40.80
CA GLU A 59 17.36 -18.20 42.08
C GLU A 59 16.69 -19.59 41.99
N CYS A 60 17.10 -20.51 42.87
CA CYS A 60 16.61 -21.89 42.89
C CYS A 60 15.84 -22.17 44.18
N TYR A 61 14.64 -22.73 44.05
CA TYR A 61 13.76 -23.04 45.17
C TYR A 61 13.10 -24.40 45.02
N SER A 62 12.88 -25.08 46.15
CA SER A 62 11.80 -26.06 46.29
C SER A 62 10.54 -25.34 46.77
N VAL A 63 9.44 -25.52 46.04
CA VAL A 63 8.17 -24.85 46.29
C VAL A 63 7.10 -25.89 46.60
N THR A 64 6.50 -25.79 47.77
CA THR A 64 5.31 -26.56 48.15
C THR A 64 4.08 -25.66 48.05
N GLY A 65 3.04 -26.08 47.32
CA GLY A 65 1.84 -25.26 47.11
C GLY A 65 0.63 -26.07 46.65
N ILE A 66 -0.45 -25.38 46.32
CA ILE A 66 -1.71 -25.98 45.84
C ILE A 66 -1.92 -25.62 44.37
N PRO A 67 -2.04 -26.60 43.45
CA PRO A 67 -2.35 -26.35 42.05
C PRO A 67 -3.74 -25.71 41.88
N ALA A 68 -3.81 -24.71 41.03
CA ALA A 68 -5.04 -23.98 40.69
C ALA A 68 -4.99 -23.47 39.26
N GLU A 69 -6.17 -23.16 38.73
CA GLU A 69 -6.36 -22.42 37.48
C GLU A 69 -6.87 -21.01 37.81
N TYR A 70 -6.32 -19.99 37.14
CA TYR A 70 -6.86 -18.63 37.24
C TYR A 70 -6.78 -17.94 35.89
N ASN A 71 -7.94 -17.56 35.37
CA ASN A 71 -8.09 -17.00 34.01
C ASN A 71 -7.47 -17.89 32.92
N GLY A 72 -7.49 -19.20 33.14
CA GLY A 72 -6.92 -20.20 32.24
C GLY A 72 -5.41 -20.42 32.38
N LEU A 73 -4.75 -19.81 33.38
CA LEU A 73 -3.33 -20.04 33.67
C LEU A 73 -3.16 -21.13 34.73
N THR A 74 -2.33 -22.13 34.41
CA THR A 74 -1.89 -23.12 35.39
C THR A 74 -0.93 -22.49 36.42
N GLN A 75 -1.25 -22.58 37.71
CA GLN A 75 -0.41 -21.98 38.76
C GLN A 75 -0.39 -22.76 40.08
N LEU A 76 0.60 -22.45 40.92
CA LEU A 76 0.64 -22.82 42.34
C LEU A 76 0.21 -21.64 43.21
N THR A 77 -0.64 -21.93 44.20
CA THR A 77 -1.10 -20.95 45.20
C THR A 77 -0.68 -21.38 46.60
N LYS A 78 -0.70 -20.42 47.54
CA LYS A 78 -0.24 -20.59 48.94
C LYS A 78 1.16 -21.22 49.02
N PRO A 79 2.15 -20.69 48.28
CA PRO A 79 3.44 -21.34 48.16
C PRO A 79 4.27 -21.18 49.44
N VAL A 80 5.02 -22.23 49.78
CA VAL A 80 6.10 -22.22 50.76
C VAL A 80 7.40 -22.45 50.01
N LEU A 81 8.29 -21.47 50.07
CA LEU A 81 9.58 -21.49 49.36
C LEU A 81 10.70 -21.95 50.31
N THR A 82 11.48 -22.93 49.86
CA THR A 82 12.72 -23.36 50.53
C THR A 82 13.88 -23.18 49.56
N PRO A 83 14.89 -22.33 49.85
CA PRO A 83 16.06 -22.18 48.98
C PRO A 83 16.73 -23.53 48.69
N ALA A 84 17.12 -23.74 47.44
CA ALA A 84 17.84 -24.92 47.00
C ALA A 84 19.12 -24.52 46.25
N THR A 85 20.13 -25.39 46.26
CA THR A 85 21.49 -25.07 45.75
C THR A 85 21.96 -26.03 44.65
N ASP A 86 21.14 -26.98 44.24
CA ASP A 86 21.46 -28.06 43.30
C ASP A 86 20.62 -28.00 42.01
N CYS A 87 20.18 -26.81 41.59
CA CYS A 87 19.52 -26.62 40.31
C CYS A 87 20.54 -26.44 39.18
N ALA A 88 20.43 -27.26 38.12
CA ALA A 88 21.04 -26.94 36.84
C ALA A 88 20.33 -25.76 36.18
N GLU A 89 21.07 -24.96 35.40
CA GLU A 89 20.56 -23.79 34.68
C GLU A 89 19.45 -24.19 33.69
N VAL A 90 18.45 -23.31 33.57
CA VAL A 90 17.39 -23.42 32.56
C VAL A 90 17.84 -22.73 31.27
N LYS A 91 17.59 -23.35 30.12
CA LYS A 91 17.85 -22.73 28.82
C LYS A 91 16.54 -22.26 28.18
N PRO A 92 16.49 -21.07 27.56
CA PRO A 92 15.36 -20.69 26.72
C PRO A 92 15.15 -21.72 25.61
N THR A 93 13.89 -22.11 25.36
CA THR A 93 13.56 -22.93 24.19
C THR A 93 13.30 -22.02 22.99
N GLU A 94 14.09 -22.17 21.93
CA GLU A 94 13.87 -21.41 20.70
C GLU A 94 12.55 -21.81 20.02
N LEU A 95 11.77 -20.80 19.63
CA LEU A 95 10.55 -20.97 18.83
C LEU A 95 10.82 -20.41 17.44
N ALA A 96 11.21 -21.29 16.51
CA ALA A 96 11.40 -20.95 15.10
C ALA A 96 10.08 -20.67 14.36
N SER A 97 8.94 -20.97 14.99
CA SER A 97 7.59 -20.65 14.55
C SER A 97 6.68 -20.58 15.77
N LEU A 98 5.65 -19.73 15.72
CA LEU A 98 4.60 -19.72 16.72
C LEU A 98 3.82 -21.06 16.69
N PRO A 99 3.67 -21.78 17.83
CA PRO A 99 2.84 -22.98 17.86
C PRO A 99 1.39 -22.66 17.49
N ALA A 100 0.83 -23.38 16.51
CA ALA A 100 -0.39 -22.96 15.81
C ALA A 100 -1.67 -23.13 16.63
N THR A 101 -1.78 -24.18 17.45
CA THR A 101 -2.98 -24.49 18.23
C THR A 101 -2.73 -24.33 19.73
N ASP A 102 -3.79 -24.22 20.53
CA ASP A 102 -3.68 -24.23 21.99
C ASP A 102 -2.95 -25.48 22.47
N ALA A 103 -3.32 -26.66 21.95
CA ALA A 103 -2.67 -27.93 22.29
C ALA A 103 -1.15 -27.96 21.99
N ASP A 104 -0.69 -27.17 21.02
CA ASP A 104 0.74 -27.04 20.71
C ASP A 104 1.44 -26.01 21.61
N LYS A 105 0.71 -25.03 22.16
CA LYS A 105 1.22 -24.00 23.08
C LYS A 105 1.27 -24.49 24.53
N GLU A 106 0.30 -25.30 24.96
CA GLU A 106 0.18 -25.87 26.32
C GLU A 106 1.49 -26.48 26.87
N PRO A 107 2.28 -27.27 26.12
CA PRO A 107 3.53 -27.84 26.62
C PRO A 107 4.63 -26.82 26.92
N TYR A 108 4.45 -25.56 26.54
CA TYR A 108 5.35 -24.45 26.80
C TYR A 108 4.78 -23.46 27.83
N GLU A 109 3.56 -23.64 28.34
CA GLU A 109 2.94 -22.72 29.30
C GLU A 109 3.82 -22.54 30.55
N GLY A 110 4.20 -21.30 30.86
CA GLY A 110 5.11 -20.94 31.95
C GLY A 110 6.60 -21.19 31.68
N MET A 111 6.98 -21.67 30.49
CA MET A 111 8.39 -21.89 30.14
C MET A 111 9.04 -20.63 29.55
N LEU A 112 10.34 -20.49 29.79
CA LEU A 112 11.21 -19.53 29.12
C LEU A 112 11.44 -19.96 27.67
N VAL A 113 11.02 -19.10 26.74
CA VAL A 113 11.12 -19.31 25.30
C VAL A 113 11.84 -18.13 24.65
N LEU A 114 12.45 -18.37 23.49
CA LEU A 114 13.03 -17.31 22.66
C LEU A 114 12.40 -17.39 21.27
N PRO A 115 11.43 -16.52 20.95
CA PRO A 115 10.90 -16.43 19.60
C PRO A 115 12.00 -15.98 18.63
N THR A 116 12.22 -16.75 17.56
CA THR A 116 13.25 -16.45 16.54
C THR A 116 12.66 -16.20 15.16
N ASN A 117 11.35 -16.42 14.99
CA ASN A 117 10.63 -15.98 13.80
C ASN A 117 10.39 -14.46 13.81
N LYS A 118 10.16 -13.90 12.62
CA LYS A 118 9.67 -12.52 12.49
C LYS A 118 8.24 -12.41 12.99
N PHE A 119 7.95 -11.26 13.58
CA PHE A 119 6.60 -10.83 13.92
C PHE A 119 6.34 -9.44 13.34
N THR A 120 5.06 -9.13 13.17
CA THR A 120 4.58 -7.82 12.76
C THR A 120 3.51 -7.36 13.74
N ILE A 121 3.53 -6.08 14.15
CA ILE A 121 2.47 -5.52 15.00
C ILE A 121 1.18 -5.49 14.20
N THR A 122 0.13 -6.10 14.75
CA THR A 122 -1.21 -6.10 14.14
C THR A 122 -2.24 -5.37 15.01
N ASN A 123 -1.92 -5.11 16.28
CA ASN A 123 -2.83 -4.43 17.19
C ASN A 123 -2.06 -3.64 18.26
N ASN A 124 -2.36 -2.36 18.42
CA ASN A 124 -1.82 -1.52 19.49
C ASN A 124 -2.92 -0.78 20.27
N TYR A 125 -4.19 -1.15 20.09
CA TYR A 125 -5.32 -0.50 20.74
C TYR A 125 -5.29 -0.69 22.27
N ALA A 126 -4.94 -1.90 22.72
CA ALA A 126 -4.86 -2.25 24.14
C ALA A 126 -3.60 -1.68 24.83
N LEU A 127 -2.60 -1.19 24.08
CA LEU A 127 -1.33 -0.70 24.62
C LEU A 127 -1.52 0.41 25.66
N ASN A 128 -2.38 1.37 25.35
CA ASN A 128 -2.68 2.49 26.24
C ASN A 128 -3.43 2.08 27.53
N THR A 129 -4.13 0.94 27.50
CA THR A 129 -4.99 0.50 28.62
C THR A 129 -4.33 -0.58 29.46
N TYR A 130 -3.72 -1.58 28.82
CA TYR A 130 -3.21 -2.79 29.47
C TYR A 130 -1.75 -3.07 29.14
N GLY A 131 -1.04 -2.20 28.43
CA GLY A 131 0.36 -2.46 28.05
C GLY A 131 0.53 -3.54 26.98
N GLN A 132 -0.56 -3.93 26.30
CA GLN A 132 -0.58 -5.08 25.39
C GLN A 132 -0.46 -4.69 23.92
N ILE A 133 0.35 -5.45 23.19
CA ILE A 133 0.55 -5.36 21.74
C ILE A 133 0.19 -6.70 21.11
N GLY A 134 -0.70 -6.70 20.13
CA GLY A 134 -0.99 -7.90 19.34
C GLY A 134 0.02 -8.05 18.21
N LEU A 135 0.57 -9.26 18.08
CA LEU A 135 1.56 -9.63 17.08
C LEU A 135 1.02 -10.72 16.16
N ALA A 136 1.29 -10.55 14.86
CA ALA A 136 1.13 -11.59 13.86
C ALA A 136 2.48 -12.28 13.63
N ALA A 137 2.51 -13.62 13.68
CA ALA A 137 3.67 -14.39 13.26
C ALA A 137 3.83 -14.30 11.73
N GLY A 138 4.93 -13.70 11.27
CA GLY A 138 5.18 -13.44 9.86
C GLY A 138 5.77 -12.06 9.62
N VAL A 139 5.72 -11.65 8.35
CA VAL A 139 6.09 -10.29 7.91
C VAL A 139 4.88 -9.41 7.65
N ASP A 140 3.68 -9.99 7.56
CA ASP A 140 2.45 -9.27 7.32
C ASP A 140 1.64 -9.15 8.62
N PRO A 141 0.90 -8.05 8.82
CA PRO A 141 -0.09 -7.94 9.87
C PRO A 141 -1.30 -8.83 9.55
N LEU A 142 -2.29 -8.86 10.46
CA LEU A 142 -3.57 -9.49 10.18
C LEU A 142 -4.48 -8.51 9.46
N TRP A 143 -5.21 -9.03 8.47
CA TRP A 143 -6.08 -8.23 7.62
C TRP A 143 -7.54 -8.39 8.02
N THR A 144 -8.32 -7.34 7.80
CA THR A 144 -9.77 -7.44 7.89
C THR A 144 -10.24 -8.37 6.78
N PRO A 145 -10.95 -9.48 7.10
CA PRO A 145 -11.25 -10.48 6.08
C PRO A 145 -11.99 -9.92 4.86
N THR A 146 -12.99 -9.06 5.06
CA THR A 146 -13.77 -8.43 3.97
C THR A 146 -13.04 -7.30 3.23
N ASP A 147 -11.77 -7.05 3.56
CA ASP A 147 -10.87 -6.24 2.74
C ASP A 147 -10.06 -7.10 1.74
N ARG A 148 -9.89 -8.39 2.03
CA ARG A 148 -9.03 -9.30 1.24
C ARG A 148 -9.80 -10.38 0.50
N VAL A 149 -10.96 -10.80 1.01
CA VAL A 149 -11.79 -11.84 0.42
C VAL A 149 -13.27 -11.45 0.46
N ALA A 150 -14.06 -12.06 -0.42
CA ALA A 150 -15.49 -11.85 -0.44
C ALA A 150 -16.14 -12.22 0.92
N PRO A 151 -17.27 -11.59 1.32
CA PRO A 151 -17.92 -11.85 2.61
C PRO A 151 -18.22 -13.31 2.92
N ALA A 152 -18.50 -14.13 1.89
CA ALA A 152 -18.74 -15.57 2.05
C ALA A 152 -17.50 -16.37 2.50
N GLU A 153 -16.29 -15.85 2.27
CA GLU A 153 -15.01 -16.50 2.58
C GLU A 153 -14.39 -15.93 3.88
N ALA A 154 -14.91 -14.81 4.38
CA ALA A 154 -14.37 -14.06 5.51
C ALA A 154 -14.13 -14.91 6.76
N ALA A 155 -15.08 -15.79 7.13
CA ALA A 155 -14.95 -16.63 8.31
C ALA A 155 -13.81 -17.66 8.20
N ALA A 156 -13.60 -18.23 7.01
CA ALA A 156 -12.51 -19.16 6.77
C ALA A 156 -11.16 -18.45 6.75
N TYR A 157 -11.11 -17.25 6.17
CA TYR A 157 -9.92 -16.40 6.18
C TYR A 157 -9.50 -16.04 7.61
N GLU A 158 -10.44 -15.57 8.43
CA GLU A 158 -10.18 -15.23 9.84
C GLU A 158 -9.68 -16.42 10.66
N ALA A 159 -10.24 -17.62 10.45
CA ALA A 159 -9.79 -18.82 11.14
C ALA A 159 -8.31 -19.16 10.90
N GLU A 160 -7.74 -18.77 9.75
CA GLU A 160 -6.31 -18.89 9.48
C GLU A 160 -5.48 -17.74 10.08
N GLN A 161 -6.04 -16.53 10.16
CA GLN A 161 -5.39 -15.37 10.78
C GLN A 161 -5.18 -15.59 12.29
N VAL A 162 -6.18 -16.11 13.00
CA VAL A 162 -6.12 -16.34 14.46
C VAL A 162 -4.98 -17.27 14.86
N LYS A 163 -4.60 -18.24 14.01
CA LYS A 163 -3.48 -19.16 14.28
C LYS A 163 -2.12 -18.46 14.34
N LYS A 164 -2.01 -17.27 13.74
CA LYS A 164 -0.79 -16.46 13.68
C LYS A 164 -0.72 -15.43 14.83
N TYR A 165 -1.80 -15.25 15.59
CA TYR A 165 -1.90 -14.19 16.59
C TYR A 165 -1.28 -14.61 17.93
N ILE A 166 -0.52 -13.71 18.54
CA ILE A 166 -0.08 -13.78 19.93
C ILE A 166 0.03 -12.38 20.52
N THR A 167 -0.18 -12.23 21.82
CA THR A 167 -0.05 -10.93 22.51
C THR A 167 1.36 -10.82 23.11
N LEU A 168 2.04 -9.70 22.92
CA LEU A 168 3.12 -9.25 23.80
C LEU A 168 2.48 -8.43 24.92
N ASP A 169 2.64 -8.89 26.15
CA ASP A 169 2.09 -8.27 27.35
C ASP A 169 3.21 -7.56 28.13
N ASP A 170 2.90 -6.70 29.10
CA ASP A 170 3.91 -5.88 29.80
C ASP A 170 4.40 -6.47 31.14
N GLY A 171 3.95 -7.67 31.51
CA GLY A 171 4.23 -8.26 32.81
C GLY A 171 3.40 -7.65 33.95
N SER A 172 2.26 -7.01 33.65
CA SER A 172 1.39 -6.31 34.60
C SER A 172 -0.09 -6.66 34.41
N SER A 173 -0.88 -6.54 35.49
CA SER A 173 -2.35 -6.59 35.46
C SER A 173 -2.99 -5.21 35.59
N TRP A 174 -2.19 -4.15 35.43
CA TRP A 174 -2.64 -2.78 35.58
C TRP A 174 -3.51 -2.30 34.42
N ASP A 175 -4.56 -1.55 34.76
CA ASP A 175 -5.30 -0.70 33.82
C ASP A 175 -4.69 0.71 33.92
N TYR A 176 -3.86 1.09 32.95
CA TYR A 176 -3.16 2.39 32.87
C TYR A 176 -4.12 3.58 32.71
N MET A 177 -5.40 3.35 32.46
CA MET A 177 -6.42 4.39 32.27
C MET A 177 -7.23 4.65 33.54
N ARG A 178 -7.24 3.71 34.48
CA ARG A 178 -8.09 3.79 35.69
C ARG A 178 -7.33 3.64 37.00
N ASN A 179 -6.20 2.94 36.99
CA ASN A 179 -5.39 2.75 38.19
C ASN A 179 -4.43 3.93 38.38
N THR A 180 -4.62 4.71 39.45
CA THR A 180 -3.77 5.88 39.74
C THR A 180 -2.29 5.55 39.88
N THR A 181 -1.91 4.37 40.38
CA THR A 181 -0.51 3.96 40.44
C THR A 181 0.04 3.74 39.03
N ALA A 182 -0.72 3.05 38.18
CA ALA A 182 -0.36 2.79 36.78
C ALA A 182 -0.32 4.07 35.94
N GLN A 183 -1.27 4.99 36.13
CA GLN A 183 -1.25 6.32 35.50
C GLN A 183 0.02 7.11 35.83
N ASN A 184 0.65 6.84 36.97
CA ASN A 184 1.91 7.46 37.39
C ASN A 184 3.15 6.63 37.05
N SER A 185 2.99 5.56 36.27
CA SER A 185 4.07 4.74 35.71
C SER A 185 4.07 4.90 34.19
N PRO A 186 5.21 5.17 33.54
CA PRO A 186 5.26 5.26 32.08
C PRO A 186 4.64 4.03 31.41
N VAL A 187 3.74 4.25 30.43
CA VAL A 187 3.17 3.16 29.60
C VAL A 187 4.34 2.36 28.98
N PRO A 188 4.30 1.01 29.02
CA PRO A 188 5.35 0.16 28.51
C PRO A 188 5.52 0.32 27.00
N TYR A 189 6.74 0.12 26.49
CA TYR A 189 7.11 0.08 25.06
C TYR A 189 6.98 1.40 24.29
N LEU A 190 6.02 2.25 24.64
CA LEU A 190 5.58 3.35 23.81
C LEU A 190 6.40 4.63 24.02
N SER A 191 6.82 5.25 22.93
CA SER A 191 7.32 6.62 22.90
C SER A 191 7.03 7.30 21.57
N GLN A 192 7.46 8.56 21.40
CA GLN A 192 7.40 9.22 20.10
C GLN A 192 8.42 8.65 19.09
N ASP A 193 9.55 8.13 19.58
CA ASP A 193 10.59 7.53 18.74
C ASP A 193 10.30 6.05 18.44
N GLU A 194 9.55 5.38 19.32
CA GLU A 194 9.11 3.99 19.21
C GLU A 194 7.58 3.91 19.37
N PRO A 195 6.83 4.22 18.29
CA PRO A 195 5.38 4.42 18.35
C PRO A 195 4.56 3.13 18.37
N MET A 196 5.20 1.96 18.26
CA MET A 196 4.53 0.65 18.24
C MET A 196 3.40 0.59 17.20
N ARG A 197 3.69 1.07 15.99
CA ARG A 197 2.73 1.16 14.90
C ARG A 197 2.37 -0.22 14.37
N THR A 198 1.12 -0.41 13.96
CA THR A 198 0.80 -1.60 13.15
C THR A 198 1.61 -1.63 11.86
N ASP A 199 1.73 -2.82 11.29
CA ASP A 199 2.61 -3.15 10.15
C ASP A 199 4.13 -3.01 10.45
N SER A 200 4.52 -2.58 11.65
CA SER A 200 5.94 -2.53 12.03
C SER A 200 6.47 -3.91 12.37
N SER A 201 7.64 -4.25 11.83
CA SER A 201 8.37 -5.47 12.16
C SER A 201 8.89 -5.47 13.60
N VAL A 202 8.78 -6.64 14.24
CA VAL A 202 9.20 -6.91 15.61
C VAL A 202 10.18 -8.09 15.61
N SER A 203 11.26 -7.94 16.37
CA SER A 203 12.21 -9.01 16.66
C SER A 203 12.43 -9.13 18.16
N PHE A 204 12.55 -10.36 18.67
CA PHE A 204 12.86 -10.61 20.08
C PHE A 204 14.37 -10.65 20.29
N ALA A 205 14.87 -9.73 21.11
CA ALA A 205 16.27 -9.67 21.53
C ALA A 205 16.51 -10.44 22.85
N LYS A 206 15.45 -10.71 23.63
CA LYS A 206 15.53 -11.42 24.90
C LYS A 206 14.48 -12.53 24.99
N PRO A 207 14.74 -13.58 25.80
CA PRO A 207 13.72 -14.58 26.11
C PRO A 207 12.52 -13.99 26.85
N VAL A 208 11.37 -14.64 26.66
CA VAL A 208 10.07 -14.31 27.27
C VAL A 208 9.45 -15.58 27.85
N ILE A 209 8.41 -15.45 28.67
CA ILE A 209 7.60 -16.57 29.12
C ILE A 209 6.40 -16.72 28.18
N LEU A 210 6.12 -17.92 27.67
CA LEU A 210 4.82 -18.18 27.05
C LEU A 210 3.81 -18.51 28.15
N ASP A 211 2.73 -17.75 28.28
CA ASP A 211 1.66 -18.06 29.24
C ASP A 211 0.27 -17.97 28.62
N HIS A 212 -0.71 -18.60 29.26
CA HIS A 212 -2.11 -18.42 28.92
C HIS A 212 -2.84 -17.72 30.07
N ARG A 213 -3.08 -16.42 29.93
CA ARG A 213 -3.85 -15.62 30.90
C ARG A 213 -4.87 -14.79 30.14
N PHE A 214 -6.12 -15.25 30.17
CA PHE A 214 -7.24 -14.83 29.30
C PHE A 214 -7.02 -15.12 27.81
N GLN A 215 -5.80 -14.94 27.31
CA GLN A 215 -5.31 -15.29 25.99
C GLN A 215 -3.86 -15.79 26.09
N TRP A 216 -3.29 -16.26 24.98
CA TRP A 216 -1.86 -16.57 24.91
C TRP A 216 -1.01 -15.29 24.84
N ASN A 217 -0.03 -15.19 25.73
CA ASN A 217 0.89 -14.06 25.80
C ASN A 217 2.35 -14.52 25.77
N PHE A 218 3.18 -13.68 25.17
CA PHE A 218 4.57 -13.54 25.55
C PHE A 218 4.67 -12.53 26.69
N GLN A 219 5.05 -13.01 27.86
CA GLN A 219 5.33 -12.17 29.02
C GLN A 219 6.84 -11.86 29.09
N PRO A 220 7.25 -10.60 29.26
CA PRO A 220 8.61 -10.24 29.60
C PRO A 220 9.01 -10.88 30.94
N VAL A 221 10.31 -11.00 31.20
CA VAL A 221 10.82 -11.66 32.43
C VAL A 221 10.69 -10.80 33.70
N GLY A 222 10.29 -9.54 33.53
CA GLY A 222 9.92 -8.57 34.54
C GLY A 222 8.83 -7.64 34.01
N GLN A 223 8.31 -6.74 34.85
CA GLN A 223 7.36 -5.72 34.37
C GLN A 223 8.09 -4.69 33.51
N ILE A 224 7.54 -4.33 32.36
CA ILE A 224 8.06 -3.25 31.51
C ILE A 224 7.52 -1.90 31.97
N VAL A 225 8.41 -0.93 32.11
CA VAL A 225 8.08 0.45 32.46
C VAL A 225 8.69 1.42 31.45
N GLY A 226 7.85 1.99 30.58
CA GLY A 226 8.30 2.88 29.51
C GLY A 226 8.94 2.15 28.31
N ALA A 227 9.39 2.93 27.32
CA ALA A 227 9.99 2.44 26.08
C ALA A 227 11.49 2.09 26.18
N THR A 228 12.13 2.32 27.33
CA THR A 228 13.60 2.12 27.48
C THR A 228 13.93 1.15 28.60
N ASP A 229 12.95 0.34 29.01
CA ASP A 229 13.12 -0.62 30.09
C ASP A 229 14.20 -1.65 29.71
N SER A 230 15.06 -1.98 30.67
CA SER A 230 16.11 -2.98 30.47
C SER A 230 15.57 -4.40 30.31
N ASP A 231 14.31 -4.66 30.67
CA ASP A 231 13.64 -5.94 30.50
C ASP A 231 12.85 -6.02 29.17
N ASP A 232 12.79 -4.94 28.38
CA ASP A 232 12.09 -4.94 27.09
C ASP A 232 12.66 -6.04 26.19
N PRO A 233 11.84 -7.05 25.82
CA PRO A 233 12.34 -8.19 25.07
C PRO A 233 12.39 -7.93 23.56
N VAL A 234 11.81 -6.84 23.06
CA VAL A 234 11.66 -6.60 21.64
C VAL A 234 12.46 -5.39 21.16
N THR A 235 12.65 -5.35 19.85
CA THR A 235 13.02 -4.16 19.10
C THR A 235 12.03 -4.00 17.97
N THR A 236 11.54 -2.78 17.76
CA THR A 236 10.60 -2.48 16.68
C THR A 236 11.16 -1.43 15.72
N GLU A 237 10.74 -1.48 14.47
CA GLU A 237 11.01 -0.40 13.53
C GLU A 237 10.01 0.76 13.69
N ASN A 238 10.45 1.96 13.31
CA ASN A 238 9.57 3.11 13.20
C ASN A 238 9.31 3.41 11.72
N THR A 239 8.10 3.07 11.26
CA THR A 239 7.69 3.20 9.86
C THR A 239 7.08 4.56 9.52
N ARG A 240 7.10 5.55 10.43
CA ARG A 240 6.40 6.84 10.24
C ARG A 240 6.79 7.51 8.93
N PRO A 241 5.82 7.81 8.04
CA PRO A 241 6.14 8.55 6.83
C PRO A 241 6.61 9.95 7.20
N THR A 242 7.65 10.43 6.52
CA THR A 242 8.21 11.78 6.74
C THR A 242 7.70 12.79 5.70
N ALA A 243 6.94 12.33 4.72
CA ALA A 243 6.30 13.12 3.67
C ALA A 243 5.07 12.37 3.12
N ALA A 244 4.20 13.09 2.40
CA ALA A 244 3.12 12.49 1.62
C ALA A 244 3.64 11.49 0.56
N PRO A 245 2.83 10.48 0.19
CA PRO A 245 3.21 9.51 -0.83
C PRO A 245 3.42 10.18 -2.20
N ALA A 246 4.36 9.63 -2.98
CA ALA A 246 4.74 10.16 -4.28
C ALA A 246 3.76 9.73 -5.38
N VAL A 247 2.60 10.37 -5.43
CA VAL A 247 1.51 10.06 -6.39
C VAL A 247 1.71 10.67 -7.79
N GLY A 248 2.74 11.50 -7.97
CA GLY A 248 3.03 12.21 -9.22
C GLY A 248 1.98 13.27 -9.58
N GLY A 249 1.98 13.69 -10.84
CA GLY A 249 0.99 14.64 -11.38
C GLY A 249 1.35 16.11 -11.17
N ASP A 250 0.57 16.97 -11.83
CA ASP A 250 0.66 18.43 -11.74
C ASP A 250 -0.24 18.97 -10.61
N LEU A 251 -1.32 18.23 -10.29
CA LEU A 251 -2.24 18.51 -9.19
C LEU A 251 -2.35 17.29 -8.28
N LYS A 252 -2.65 17.52 -7.01
CA LYS A 252 -2.95 16.49 -6.02
C LYS A 252 -4.34 16.70 -5.45
N VAL A 253 -5.15 15.65 -5.39
CA VAL A 253 -6.45 15.68 -4.71
C VAL A 253 -6.49 14.61 -3.63
N GLY A 254 -7.16 14.87 -2.51
CA GLY A 254 -7.18 13.94 -1.39
C GLY A 254 -8.46 13.99 -0.57
N ALA A 255 -8.54 13.10 0.41
CA ALA A 255 -9.60 13.09 1.41
C ALA A 255 -9.04 12.79 2.80
N MET A 256 -9.64 13.39 3.83
CA MET A 256 -9.22 13.21 5.22
C MET A 256 -10.43 13.25 6.15
N ASN A 257 -10.61 12.19 6.94
CA ASN A 257 -11.50 12.23 8.11
C ASN A 257 -10.73 12.90 9.25
N VAL A 258 -11.27 14.00 9.79
CA VAL A 258 -10.59 14.82 10.81
C VAL A 258 -11.00 14.50 12.25
N LEU A 259 -11.69 13.37 12.48
CA LEU A 259 -12.08 12.84 13.78
C LEU A 259 -12.81 13.87 14.67
N ASN A 260 -14.04 14.20 14.27
CA ASN A 260 -14.94 15.15 14.94
C ASN A 260 -14.27 16.51 15.23
N TYR A 261 -13.89 17.24 14.19
CA TYR A 261 -13.38 18.61 14.33
C TYR A 261 -14.53 19.60 14.56
N PHE A 262 -14.75 19.91 15.83
CA PHE A 262 -15.83 20.78 16.31
C PHE A 262 -15.26 22.03 16.95
N THR A 263 -15.85 23.17 16.62
CA THR A 263 -15.46 24.47 17.16
C THR A 263 -16.34 24.90 18.33
N ASP A 264 -17.57 24.38 18.41
CA ASP A 264 -18.35 24.40 19.64
C ASP A 264 -17.78 23.37 20.62
N LEU A 265 -17.71 23.74 21.90
CA LEU A 265 -16.97 22.99 22.91
C LEU A 265 -17.89 22.30 23.90
N GLY A 266 -17.46 21.13 24.37
CA GLY A 266 -18.22 20.36 25.36
C GLY A 266 -18.50 21.15 26.65
N GLN A 267 -17.56 21.98 27.12
CA GLN A 267 -17.74 22.81 28.31
C GLN A 267 -18.89 23.82 28.21
N ASP A 268 -19.25 24.24 26.98
CA ASP A 268 -20.26 25.27 26.72
C ASP A 268 -21.66 24.65 26.49
N GLN A 269 -21.74 23.32 26.29
CA GLN A 269 -23.00 22.59 26.22
C GLN A 269 -23.48 22.15 27.61
N THR A 270 -24.68 22.61 27.98
CA THR A 270 -25.33 22.19 29.23
C THR A 270 -25.52 20.66 29.28
N GLY A 271 -25.08 20.04 30.38
CA GLY A 271 -25.22 18.61 30.61
C GLY A 271 -24.20 17.72 29.88
N CYS A 272 -23.22 18.32 29.20
CA CYS A 272 -22.17 17.58 28.50
C CYS A 272 -21.16 16.97 29.48
N GLY A 273 -21.00 15.66 29.41
CA GLY A 273 -19.95 14.94 30.14
C GLY A 273 -18.59 15.07 29.46
N SER A 274 -17.54 14.57 30.10
CA SER A 274 -16.19 14.55 29.55
C SER A 274 -15.46 13.24 29.83
N TYR A 275 -14.61 12.86 28.89
CA TYR A 275 -13.46 12.04 29.21
C TYR A 275 -12.36 12.95 29.78
N LYS A 276 -11.73 12.50 30.87
CA LYS A 276 -10.78 13.29 31.66
C LYS A 276 -9.41 12.64 31.63
N ASP A 277 -8.39 13.49 31.67
CA ASP A 277 -7.01 13.06 31.86
C ASP A 277 -6.73 12.59 33.31
N LYS A 278 -5.49 12.16 33.57
CA LYS A 278 -5.12 11.63 34.90
C LYS A 278 -5.26 12.66 36.03
N ASP A 279 -5.22 13.96 35.71
CA ASP A 279 -5.33 15.07 36.65
C ASP A 279 -6.78 15.55 36.81
N GLY A 280 -7.72 14.92 36.09
CA GLY A 280 -9.14 15.25 36.11
C GLY A 280 -9.55 16.38 35.15
N THR A 281 -8.64 16.84 34.29
CA THR A 281 -8.90 17.87 33.28
C THR A 281 -9.72 17.25 32.14
N PRO A 282 -10.88 17.84 31.77
CA PRO A 282 -11.65 17.41 30.62
C PRO A 282 -10.89 17.57 29.29
N VAL A 283 -10.86 16.51 28.48
CA VAL A 283 -10.17 16.49 27.17
C VAL A 283 -11.18 16.39 26.02
N THR A 284 -12.06 15.39 26.05
CA THR A 284 -13.01 15.11 24.95
C THR A 284 -14.45 15.13 25.48
N ALA A 285 -15.38 15.68 24.69
CA ALA A 285 -16.82 15.66 24.98
C ALA A 285 -17.37 14.23 25.04
N ASN A 286 -18.32 14.00 25.95
CA ASN A 286 -18.94 12.68 26.14
C ASN A 286 -20.43 12.81 26.49
N GLY A 287 -21.29 12.09 25.76
CA GLY A 287 -22.73 12.04 26.03
C GLY A 287 -23.49 13.33 25.71
N CYS A 288 -23.00 14.12 24.75
CA CYS A 288 -23.56 15.42 24.33
C CYS A 288 -23.71 15.49 22.80
N THR A 289 -24.27 16.61 22.34
CA THR A 289 -24.46 16.91 20.91
C THR A 289 -23.14 17.33 20.27
N VAL A 290 -22.40 18.22 20.94
CA VAL A 290 -21.00 18.52 20.60
C VAL A 290 -20.18 17.22 20.61
N ARG A 291 -19.38 17.05 19.57
CA ARG A 291 -18.39 16.00 19.41
C ARG A 291 -17.00 16.62 19.50
N GLY A 292 -15.93 15.83 19.65
CA GLY A 292 -14.57 16.38 19.70
C GLY A 292 -14.21 17.04 21.04
N ALA A 293 -13.52 18.19 20.98
CA ALA A 293 -12.87 18.82 22.12
C ALA A 293 -13.84 19.29 23.22
N TYR A 294 -13.45 19.10 24.49
CA TYR A 294 -14.21 19.64 25.62
C TYR A 294 -13.86 21.09 25.96
N THR A 295 -12.58 21.47 25.82
CA THR A 295 -12.04 22.78 26.23
C THR A 295 -11.32 23.47 25.06
N PRO A 296 -11.08 24.79 25.13
CA PRO A 296 -10.31 25.49 24.10
C PRO A 296 -8.87 24.96 23.97
N ALA A 297 -8.28 24.50 25.07
CA ALA A 297 -6.94 23.89 25.04
C ALA A 297 -6.95 22.55 24.29
N ALA A 298 -7.96 21.70 24.53
CA ALA A 298 -8.13 20.45 23.80
C ALA A 298 -8.40 20.67 22.31
N LEU A 299 -9.16 21.72 21.95
CA LEU A 299 -9.36 22.11 20.55
C LEU A 299 -8.04 22.57 19.91
N ALA A 300 -7.22 23.34 20.63
CA ALA A 300 -5.92 23.76 20.13
C ALA A 300 -4.98 22.58 19.85
N ASP A 301 -4.99 21.56 20.71
CA ASP A 301 -4.23 20.31 20.52
C ASP A 301 -4.71 19.53 19.29
N GLN A 302 -6.04 19.34 19.16
CA GLN A 302 -6.66 18.70 17.99
C GLN A 302 -6.31 19.45 16.70
N GLN A 303 -6.53 20.77 16.68
CA GLN A 303 -6.29 21.62 15.51
C GLN A 303 -4.82 21.61 15.10
N ALA A 304 -3.88 21.62 16.05
CA ALA A 304 -2.45 21.58 15.75
C ALA A 304 -2.05 20.33 14.96
N LYS A 305 -2.58 19.16 15.34
CA LYS A 305 -2.32 17.90 14.62
C LYS A 305 -2.97 17.87 13.24
N ILE A 306 -4.24 18.27 13.12
CA ILE A 306 -4.95 18.30 11.83
C ILE A 306 -4.27 19.27 10.86
N VAL A 307 -3.84 20.46 11.33
CA VAL A 307 -3.10 21.42 10.51
C VAL A 307 -1.76 20.84 10.04
N ALA A 308 -1.02 20.13 10.92
CA ALA A 308 0.23 19.47 10.53
C ALA A 308 0.01 18.34 9.51
N ALA A 309 -1.09 17.59 9.62
CA ALA A 309 -1.47 16.57 8.66
C ALA A 309 -1.85 17.17 7.30
N LEU A 310 -2.64 18.24 7.26
CA LEU A 310 -2.99 18.94 6.03
C LEU A 310 -1.77 19.60 5.36
N GLU A 311 -0.85 20.15 6.14
CA GLU A 311 0.44 20.66 5.65
C GLU A 311 1.28 19.54 5.00
N MET A 312 1.36 18.37 5.63
CA MET A 312 2.10 17.22 5.08
C MET A 312 1.42 16.65 3.83
N LEU A 313 0.08 16.54 3.83
CA LEU A 313 -0.72 16.04 2.71
C LEU A 313 -0.54 16.93 1.46
N ASP A 314 -0.47 18.25 1.65
CA ASP A 314 -0.13 19.25 0.63
C ASP A 314 -0.97 19.14 -0.67
N ALA A 315 -2.20 18.64 -0.57
CA ALA A 315 -3.08 18.48 -1.71
C ALA A 315 -3.68 19.82 -2.17
N ASP A 316 -3.93 19.94 -3.48
CA ASP A 316 -4.58 21.10 -4.11
C ASP A 316 -6.09 21.15 -3.86
N VAL A 317 -6.73 20.00 -3.66
CA VAL A 317 -8.11 19.87 -3.18
C VAL A 317 -8.17 18.77 -2.12
N VAL A 318 -8.83 19.04 -0.99
CA VAL A 318 -9.05 18.04 0.07
C VAL A 318 -10.53 17.98 0.43
N SER A 319 -11.12 16.79 0.31
CA SER A 319 -12.40 16.44 0.91
C SER A 319 -12.23 16.19 2.41
N LEU A 320 -13.02 16.86 3.25
CA LEU A 320 -12.98 16.71 4.70
C LEU A 320 -14.25 16.02 5.20
N MET A 321 -14.06 14.98 6.00
CA MET A 321 -15.13 14.29 6.73
C MET A 321 -15.02 14.62 8.21
N GLU A 322 -16.15 14.55 8.94
CA GLU A 322 -16.20 14.84 10.38
C GLU A 322 -15.92 16.29 10.78
N VAL A 323 -16.31 17.23 9.93
CA VAL A 323 -16.35 18.66 10.27
C VAL A 323 -17.69 18.98 10.93
N GLU A 324 -17.69 19.79 11.97
CA GLU A 324 -18.93 20.28 12.58
C GLU A 324 -19.85 20.99 11.58
N ASN A 325 -21.13 20.64 11.65
CA ASN A 325 -22.20 21.41 11.06
C ASN A 325 -22.60 22.54 12.02
N SER A 326 -21.87 23.66 11.99
CA SER A 326 -22.04 24.74 12.97
C SER A 326 -23.44 25.39 12.93
N ALA A 327 -24.23 25.16 11.89
CA ALA A 327 -25.64 25.56 11.84
C ALA A 327 -26.50 24.87 12.92
N ALA A 328 -26.16 23.62 13.30
CA ALA A 328 -26.82 22.91 14.40
C ALA A 328 -26.61 23.57 15.77
N PHE A 329 -25.62 24.47 15.86
CA PHE A 329 -25.25 25.21 17.06
C PHE A 329 -25.55 26.72 16.95
N GLY A 330 -26.25 27.13 15.89
CA GLY A 330 -26.71 28.51 15.70
C GLY A 330 -25.69 29.46 15.04
N HIS A 331 -24.64 28.91 14.42
CA HIS A 331 -23.62 29.68 13.69
C HIS A 331 -23.78 29.54 12.17
N ASP A 332 -22.92 30.24 11.42
CA ASP A 332 -22.77 30.00 9.99
C ASP A 332 -22.34 28.55 9.72
N ARG A 333 -22.95 27.87 8.73
CA ARG A 333 -22.70 26.44 8.42
C ARG A 333 -21.21 26.14 8.13
N ASP A 334 -20.46 27.14 7.65
CA ASP A 334 -19.04 27.00 7.31
C ASP A 334 -18.10 27.47 8.44
N ALA A 335 -18.59 27.85 9.62
CA ALA A 335 -17.76 28.42 10.70
C ALA A 335 -16.59 27.51 11.13
N ALA A 336 -16.83 26.22 11.32
CA ALA A 336 -15.79 25.27 11.70
C ALA A 336 -14.71 25.10 10.62
N VAL A 337 -15.09 24.88 9.35
CA VAL A 337 -14.12 24.74 8.25
C VAL A 337 -13.35 26.03 8.02
N LYS A 338 -14.00 27.20 8.17
CA LYS A 338 -13.33 28.49 8.10
C LYS A 338 -12.25 28.61 9.17
N THR A 339 -12.56 28.21 10.41
CA THR A 339 -11.60 28.21 11.52
C THR A 339 -10.39 27.32 11.22
N LEU A 340 -10.63 26.12 10.68
CA LEU A 340 -9.56 25.21 10.28
C LEU A 340 -8.68 25.79 9.16
N VAL A 341 -9.29 26.41 8.13
CA VAL A 341 -8.55 27.04 7.04
C VAL A 341 -7.74 28.26 7.51
N ASP A 342 -8.29 29.06 8.42
CA ASP A 342 -7.58 30.19 9.02
C ASP A 342 -6.34 29.69 9.79
N ALA A 343 -6.47 28.60 10.55
CA ALA A 343 -5.35 27.97 11.26
C ALA A 343 -4.31 27.35 10.31
N LEU A 344 -4.76 26.67 9.24
CA LEU A 344 -3.88 26.11 8.21
C LEU A 344 -3.10 27.23 7.51
N ASN A 345 -3.76 28.30 7.09
CA ASN A 345 -3.11 29.44 6.45
C ASN A 345 -2.14 30.19 7.38
N ALA A 346 -2.37 30.19 8.69
CA ALA A 346 -1.40 30.70 9.64
C ALA A 346 -0.08 29.89 9.63
N LYS A 347 -0.16 28.60 9.30
CA LYS A 347 0.98 27.69 9.19
C LYS A 347 1.65 27.72 7.81
N VAL A 348 0.87 27.63 6.73
CA VAL A 348 1.39 27.48 5.35
C VAL A 348 1.39 28.77 4.52
N GLY A 349 1.06 29.90 5.13
CA GLY A 349 0.99 31.20 4.48
C GLY A 349 -0.45 31.66 4.21
N ALA A 350 -0.69 32.96 4.41
CA ALA A 350 -2.01 33.54 4.25
C ALA A 350 -2.52 33.41 2.81
N GLY A 351 -3.73 32.88 2.65
CA GLY A 351 -4.37 32.70 1.35
C GLY A 351 -3.90 31.48 0.54
N THR A 352 -3.07 30.60 1.13
CA THR A 352 -2.63 29.35 0.49
C THR A 352 -3.81 28.39 0.28
N TYR A 353 -4.74 28.31 1.23
CA TYR A 353 -5.97 27.53 1.15
C TYR A 353 -7.21 28.41 1.28
N ALA A 354 -8.27 28.02 0.60
CA ALA A 354 -9.64 28.50 0.76
C ALA A 354 -10.58 27.31 1.01
N TYR A 355 -11.75 27.55 1.57
CA TYR A 355 -12.81 26.53 1.67
C TYR A 355 -13.86 26.73 0.58
N VAL A 356 -14.51 25.65 0.17
CA VAL A 356 -15.69 25.70 -0.71
C VAL A 356 -16.90 26.16 0.11
N PRO A 357 -17.54 27.29 -0.24
CA PRO A 357 -18.74 27.73 0.46
C PRO A 357 -19.88 26.73 0.35
N SER A 358 -20.66 26.63 1.42
CA SER A 358 -21.92 25.88 1.41
C SER A 358 -22.85 26.40 0.31
N PRO A 359 -23.61 25.51 -0.36
CA PRO A 359 -24.59 25.94 -1.34
C PRO A 359 -25.76 26.64 -0.67
N THR A 360 -26.51 27.43 -1.43
CA THR A 360 -27.74 28.06 -0.94
C THR A 360 -28.85 27.06 -0.64
N VAL A 361 -28.80 25.88 -1.28
CA VAL A 361 -29.75 24.78 -1.06
C VAL A 361 -29.06 23.72 -0.21
N VAL A 362 -29.47 23.62 1.05
CA VAL A 362 -29.00 22.63 2.03
C VAL A 362 -30.16 21.71 2.45
N PRO A 363 -29.89 20.51 3.00
CA PRO A 363 -30.94 19.63 3.47
C PRO A 363 -31.74 20.25 4.64
N ASP A 364 -33.05 19.99 4.70
CA ASP A 364 -33.92 20.46 5.81
C ASP A 364 -33.52 19.86 7.17
N SER A 365 -32.91 18.67 7.14
CA SER A 365 -32.39 17.97 8.32
C SER A 365 -31.02 17.41 7.98
N GLU A 366 -30.03 17.79 8.78
CA GLU A 366 -28.65 17.35 8.66
C GLU A 366 -28.16 16.76 9.98
N ASP A 367 -27.16 15.89 9.86
CA ASP A 367 -26.35 15.49 11.00
C ASP A 367 -25.58 16.72 11.55
N VAL A 368 -25.20 16.65 12.83
CA VAL A 368 -24.34 17.67 13.46
C VAL A 368 -22.91 17.62 12.94
N ILE A 369 -22.60 16.58 12.16
CA ILE A 369 -21.40 16.40 11.36
C ILE A 369 -21.74 16.65 9.89
N ARG A 370 -20.87 17.32 9.16
CA ARG A 370 -20.99 17.51 7.71
C ARG A 370 -19.68 17.25 6.98
N LEU A 371 -19.79 17.26 5.66
CA LEU A 371 -18.66 17.21 4.73
C LEU A 371 -18.28 18.61 4.29
N ALA A 372 -16.99 18.85 4.08
CA ALA A 372 -16.48 20.11 3.53
C ALA A 372 -15.39 19.83 2.49
N GLN A 373 -15.00 20.85 1.73
CA GLN A 373 -13.83 20.77 0.86
C GLN A 373 -12.98 22.03 1.02
N ILE A 374 -11.67 21.88 1.00
CA ILE A 374 -10.69 22.98 0.96
C ILE A 374 -9.83 22.84 -0.28
N TYR A 375 -9.31 23.95 -0.79
CA TYR A 375 -8.53 23.96 -2.03
C TYR A 375 -7.48 25.07 -2.05
N LYS A 376 -6.45 24.91 -2.89
CA LYS A 376 -5.44 25.94 -3.15
C LYS A 376 -5.90 26.84 -4.31
N PRO A 377 -6.28 28.11 -4.07
CA PRO A 377 -6.76 29.01 -5.13
C PRO A 377 -5.69 29.35 -6.19
N ALA A 378 -4.42 29.08 -5.90
CA ALA A 378 -3.32 29.27 -6.85
C ALA A 378 -3.27 28.20 -7.96
N THR A 379 -3.81 27.00 -7.71
CA THR A 379 -3.70 25.86 -8.64
C THR A 379 -5.05 25.44 -9.20
N VAL A 380 -6.14 25.62 -8.45
CA VAL A 380 -7.50 25.31 -8.89
C VAL A 380 -8.50 26.40 -8.49
N LYS A 381 -9.59 26.52 -9.25
CA LYS A 381 -10.74 27.36 -8.91
C LYS A 381 -12.03 26.53 -8.92
N PRO A 382 -12.92 26.69 -7.92
CA PRO A 382 -14.28 26.16 -7.98
C PRO A 382 -15.03 26.76 -9.17
N VAL A 383 -15.79 25.93 -9.87
CA VAL A 383 -16.71 26.33 -10.94
C VAL A 383 -18.13 26.04 -10.48
N ASP A 384 -18.99 27.05 -10.58
CA ASP A 384 -20.37 27.03 -10.07
C ASP A 384 -20.43 26.79 -8.55
N SER A 385 -21.64 26.88 -7.99
CA SER A 385 -21.87 26.54 -6.58
C SER A 385 -21.67 25.03 -6.35
N SER A 386 -21.22 24.68 -5.15
CA SER A 386 -21.24 23.29 -4.68
C SER A 386 -22.66 22.72 -4.69
N VAL A 387 -22.79 21.39 -4.62
CA VAL A 387 -24.08 20.70 -4.62
C VAL A 387 -24.09 19.58 -3.60
N ILE A 388 -25.20 19.42 -2.89
CA ILE A 388 -25.40 18.35 -1.90
C ILE A 388 -26.40 17.33 -2.46
N LEU A 389 -26.09 16.05 -2.35
CA LEU A 389 -27.00 14.98 -2.76
C LEU A 389 -28.17 14.85 -1.77
N MET A 390 -29.38 15.17 -2.25
CA MET A 390 -30.63 15.05 -1.50
C MET A 390 -31.35 13.72 -1.79
N ASP A 391 -30.75 12.60 -1.35
CA ASP A 391 -31.32 11.26 -1.53
C ASP A 391 -31.74 10.64 -0.17
N PRO A 392 -32.93 10.02 -0.06
CA PRO A 392 -33.36 9.34 1.17
C PRO A 392 -32.40 8.27 1.70
N ALA A 393 -31.53 7.69 0.86
CA ALA A 393 -30.49 6.76 1.28
C ALA A 393 -29.53 7.36 2.33
N PHE A 394 -29.40 8.68 2.37
CA PHE A 394 -28.56 9.39 3.34
C PHE A 394 -29.34 9.93 4.54
N ALA A 395 -30.61 9.56 4.73
CA ALA A 395 -31.40 10.02 5.88
C ALA A 395 -30.83 9.62 7.26
N ASN A 396 -29.93 8.63 7.32
CA ASN A 396 -29.25 8.17 8.53
C ASN A 396 -27.72 8.38 8.50
N ALA A 397 -27.22 9.17 7.54
CA ALA A 397 -25.81 9.43 7.32
C ALA A 397 -25.60 10.88 6.86
N ARG A 398 -24.36 11.23 6.49
CA ARG A 398 -24.02 12.58 6.02
C ARG A 398 -24.20 12.65 4.51
N GLN A 399 -24.89 13.68 4.03
CA GLN A 399 -25.15 13.86 2.60
C GLN A 399 -23.84 14.21 1.84
N PRO A 400 -23.54 13.54 0.71
CA PRO A 400 -22.39 13.84 -0.12
C PRO A 400 -22.35 15.29 -0.65
N LEU A 401 -21.14 15.87 -0.72
CA LEU A 401 -20.89 17.23 -1.22
C LEU A 401 -20.02 17.18 -2.48
N GLY A 402 -20.56 17.61 -3.61
CA GLY A 402 -19.87 17.71 -4.89
C GLY A 402 -19.46 19.14 -5.24
N GLN A 403 -18.25 19.31 -5.74
CA GLN A 403 -17.75 20.57 -6.29
C GLN A 403 -17.00 20.31 -7.59
N LYS A 404 -17.31 21.09 -8.62
CA LYS A 404 -16.55 21.13 -9.87
C LYS A 404 -15.37 22.09 -9.71
N TYR A 405 -14.20 21.68 -10.18
CA TYR A 405 -13.01 22.50 -10.22
C TYR A 405 -12.51 22.67 -11.64
N GLU A 406 -11.72 23.72 -11.84
CA GLU A 406 -10.95 23.96 -13.04
C GLU A 406 -9.50 24.27 -12.64
N SER A 407 -8.54 23.64 -13.30
CA SER A 407 -7.13 24.01 -13.18
C SER A 407 -6.93 25.47 -13.60
N VAL A 408 -6.20 26.23 -12.78
CA VAL A 408 -5.78 27.58 -13.11
C VAL A 408 -4.79 27.59 -14.28
N ALA A 409 -3.96 26.55 -14.40
CA ALA A 409 -2.91 26.47 -15.41
C ALA A 409 -3.44 26.09 -16.79
N THR A 410 -4.39 25.14 -16.87
CA THR A 410 -4.79 24.53 -18.15
C THR A 410 -6.26 24.74 -18.51
N GLY A 411 -7.10 25.13 -17.56
CA GLY A 411 -8.55 25.22 -17.75
C GLY A 411 -9.25 23.86 -17.79
N LYS A 412 -8.56 22.74 -17.52
CA LYS A 412 -9.19 21.43 -17.43
C LYS A 412 -10.07 21.33 -16.21
N SER A 413 -11.23 20.69 -16.36
CA SER A 413 -12.17 20.50 -15.27
C SER A 413 -12.27 19.05 -14.78
N PHE A 414 -12.49 18.92 -13.49
CA PHE A 414 -12.83 17.67 -12.81
C PHE A 414 -13.81 17.95 -11.67
N VAL A 415 -14.41 16.90 -11.11
CA VAL A 415 -15.35 17.00 -10.00
C VAL A 415 -14.83 16.18 -8.83
N MET A 416 -14.84 16.78 -7.65
CA MET A 416 -14.58 16.09 -6.39
C MET A 416 -15.89 15.95 -5.61
N VAL A 417 -16.17 14.74 -5.16
CA VAL A 417 -17.34 14.41 -4.34
C VAL A 417 -16.87 13.84 -3.01
N ALA A 418 -17.03 14.63 -1.95
CA ALA A 418 -16.81 14.18 -0.59
C ALA A 418 -17.97 13.29 -0.16
N ASN A 419 -17.69 12.18 0.53
CA ASN A 419 -18.71 11.31 1.10
C ASN A 419 -18.32 10.83 2.52
N HIS A 420 -19.33 10.45 3.31
CA HIS A 420 -19.16 9.74 4.57
C HIS A 420 -20.40 8.86 4.80
N PHE A 421 -20.27 7.57 4.48
CA PHE A 421 -21.37 6.61 4.53
C PHE A 421 -21.76 6.24 5.97
N LYS A 422 -22.84 5.47 6.11
CA LYS A 422 -23.31 5.04 7.42
C LYS A 422 -22.26 4.17 8.14
N SER A 423 -21.85 4.61 9.33
CA SER A 423 -20.89 3.88 10.19
C SER A 423 -21.27 2.42 10.45
N LYS A 424 -20.28 1.53 10.37
CA LYS A 424 -20.38 0.08 10.66
C LYS A 424 -20.69 -0.25 12.12
N GLY A 425 -20.54 0.71 13.03
CA GLY A 425 -20.72 0.53 14.48
C GLY A 425 -22.13 0.83 15.00
N SER A 426 -23.08 1.19 14.13
CA SER A 426 -24.45 1.51 14.56
C SER A 426 -25.51 1.06 13.55
N GLY A 427 -26.69 0.66 14.05
CA GLY A 427 -27.80 0.17 13.21
C GLY A 427 -28.05 -1.32 13.40
N ALA A 428 -28.77 -1.92 12.45
CA ALA A 428 -29.09 -3.35 12.48
C ALA A 428 -28.01 -4.17 11.74
N ASP A 429 -27.69 -5.34 12.27
CA ASP A 429 -26.91 -6.36 11.58
C ASP A 429 -27.82 -7.09 10.57
N ASP A 430 -27.37 -7.22 9.33
CA ASP A 430 -28.07 -7.97 8.29
C ASP A 430 -27.56 -9.42 8.17
N GLY A 431 -26.58 -9.82 8.99
CA GLY A 431 -26.03 -11.16 9.03
C GLY A 431 -25.07 -11.47 7.89
N THR A 432 -24.66 -10.47 7.09
CA THR A 432 -23.75 -10.68 5.95
C THR A 432 -22.28 -10.68 6.33
N GLY A 433 -21.95 -10.39 7.60
CA GLY A 433 -20.56 -10.29 8.08
C GLY A 433 -19.86 -8.99 7.70
N GLN A 434 -20.59 -8.01 7.15
CA GLN A 434 -20.04 -6.75 6.66
C GLN A 434 -20.22 -5.58 7.64
N GLY A 435 -20.58 -5.86 8.91
CA GLY A 435 -20.86 -4.86 9.93
C GLY A 435 -22.30 -4.30 9.88
N LEU A 436 -22.66 -3.51 10.89
CA LEU A 436 -24.02 -2.97 11.01
C LEU A 436 -24.36 -2.05 9.83
N SER A 437 -25.65 -1.94 9.54
CA SER A 437 -26.20 -1.02 8.53
C SER A 437 -25.66 -1.20 7.10
N ASN A 438 -25.15 -2.40 6.75
CA ASN A 438 -24.74 -2.70 5.38
C ASN A 438 -25.83 -2.38 4.33
N PRO A 439 -27.14 -2.66 4.53
CA PRO A 439 -28.16 -2.30 3.55
C PRO A 439 -28.30 -0.79 3.32
N SER A 440 -27.99 0.05 4.32
CA SER A 440 -27.92 1.50 4.14
C SER A 440 -26.73 1.89 3.26
N ARG A 441 -25.56 1.30 3.49
CA ARG A 441 -24.35 1.55 2.68
C ARG A 441 -24.53 1.11 1.23
N GLU A 442 -25.23 0.00 0.98
CA GLU A 442 -25.59 -0.41 -0.39
C GLU A 442 -26.53 0.59 -1.07
N ALA A 443 -27.53 1.12 -0.36
CA ALA A 443 -28.42 2.14 -0.89
C ALA A 443 -27.66 3.45 -1.18
N GLN A 444 -26.73 3.83 -0.29
CA GLN A 444 -25.88 5.01 -0.42
C GLN A 444 -24.93 4.89 -1.63
N ALA A 445 -24.32 3.73 -1.84
CA ALA A 445 -23.50 3.44 -3.02
C ALA A 445 -24.27 3.61 -4.33
N LYS A 446 -25.52 3.08 -4.40
CA LYS A 446 -26.40 3.23 -5.56
C LYS A 446 -26.81 4.68 -5.80
N ALA A 447 -27.18 5.40 -4.75
CA ALA A 447 -27.60 6.80 -4.83
C ALA A 447 -26.43 7.70 -5.28
N LEU A 448 -25.24 7.52 -4.69
CA LEU A 448 -24.05 8.30 -5.02
C LEU A 448 -23.61 8.10 -6.47
N THR A 449 -23.49 6.86 -6.94
CA THR A 449 -23.08 6.56 -8.33
C THR A 449 -24.10 7.03 -9.36
N THR A 450 -25.40 6.83 -9.09
CA THR A 450 -26.48 7.32 -9.95
C THR A 450 -26.44 8.85 -10.05
N TRP A 451 -26.30 9.54 -8.91
CA TRP A 451 -26.28 10.99 -8.88
C TRP A 451 -25.08 11.57 -9.64
N THR A 452 -23.89 11.04 -9.40
CA THR A 452 -22.67 11.54 -10.06
C THR A 452 -22.71 11.37 -11.57
N GLN A 453 -23.21 10.24 -12.07
CA GLN A 453 -23.38 10.00 -13.50
C GLN A 453 -24.44 10.89 -14.15
N GLN A 454 -25.51 11.22 -13.44
CA GLN A 454 -26.56 12.10 -13.96
C GLN A 454 -26.15 13.57 -13.94
N MET A 455 -25.48 14.01 -12.87
CA MET A 455 -25.08 15.39 -12.67
C MET A 455 -23.88 15.77 -13.55
N TRP A 456 -22.94 14.83 -13.75
CA TRP A 456 -21.69 15.08 -14.47
C TRP A 456 -21.33 13.97 -15.47
N PRO A 457 -22.22 13.63 -16.42
CA PRO A 457 -22.04 12.48 -17.33
C PRO A 457 -20.76 12.55 -18.17
N ASP A 458 -20.28 13.77 -18.47
CA ASP A 458 -19.14 14.00 -19.36
C ASP A 458 -17.87 14.47 -18.66
N GLN A 459 -17.84 14.48 -17.32
CA GLN A 459 -16.69 14.96 -16.54
C GLN A 459 -15.85 13.81 -15.96
N ALA A 460 -14.58 14.12 -15.66
CA ALA A 460 -13.81 13.33 -14.71
C ALA A 460 -14.39 13.52 -13.31
N VAL A 461 -14.86 12.43 -12.68
CA VAL A 461 -15.45 12.47 -11.34
C VAL A 461 -14.65 11.59 -10.40
N PHE A 462 -14.26 12.17 -9.27
CA PHE A 462 -13.62 11.52 -8.14
C PHE A 462 -14.58 11.51 -6.96
N MET A 463 -14.94 10.33 -6.46
CA MET A 463 -15.69 10.15 -5.22
C MET A 463 -14.70 9.73 -4.13
N THR A 464 -14.52 10.58 -3.14
CA THR A 464 -13.46 10.42 -2.13
C THR A 464 -14.02 10.54 -0.72
N GLY A 465 -13.51 9.75 0.21
CA GLY A 465 -13.86 9.86 1.62
C GLY A 465 -14.11 8.49 2.26
N ASP A 466 -14.80 8.51 3.41
CA ASP A 466 -15.05 7.33 4.23
C ASP A 466 -16.34 6.62 3.76
N PHE A 467 -16.18 5.52 3.02
CA PHE A 467 -17.31 4.72 2.55
C PHE A 467 -17.81 3.73 3.61
N ASN A 468 -17.15 3.66 4.77
CA ASN A 468 -17.43 2.72 5.84
C ASN A 468 -17.63 1.29 5.31
N ALA A 469 -16.90 0.91 4.27
CA ALA A 469 -16.99 -0.38 3.61
C ALA A 469 -15.58 -0.85 3.21
N TYR A 470 -15.26 -2.10 3.56
CA TYR A 470 -13.99 -2.71 3.16
C TYR A 470 -14.02 -3.11 1.68
N THR A 471 -12.83 -3.28 1.11
CA THR A 471 -12.60 -3.39 -0.34
C THR A 471 -13.41 -4.48 -1.06
N GLU A 472 -13.70 -5.61 -0.40
CA GLU A 472 -14.48 -6.71 -0.99
C GLU A 472 -15.97 -6.69 -0.56
N GLU A 473 -16.42 -5.65 0.13
CA GLU A 473 -17.81 -5.52 0.58
C GLU A 473 -18.76 -5.06 -0.54
N THR A 474 -20.04 -5.43 -0.40
CA THR A 474 -21.10 -5.13 -1.38
C THR A 474 -21.15 -3.65 -1.80
N PRO A 475 -21.02 -2.65 -0.90
CA PRO A 475 -21.05 -1.24 -1.31
C PRO A 475 -19.93 -0.86 -2.30
N VAL A 476 -18.71 -1.40 -2.13
CA VAL A 476 -17.59 -1.18 -3.05
C VAL A 476 -17.89 -1.86 -4.39
N GLY A 477 -18.35 -3.11 -4.37
CA GLY A 477 -18.74 -3.82 -5.59
C GLY A 477 -19.86 -3.12 -6.38
N ILE A 478 -20.81 -2.44 -5.72
CA ILE A 478 -21.83 -1.61 -6.37
C ILE A 478 -21.19 -0.42 -7.10
N ILE A 479 -20.20 0.22 -6.48
CA ILE A 479 -19.51 1.39 -7.06
C ILE A 479 -18.70 0.97 -8.29
N GLU A 480 -17.96 -0.14 -8.20
CA GLU A 480 -17.19 -0.68 -9.31
C GLU A 480 -18.09 -1.14 -10.46
N ALA A 481 -19.22 -1.79 -10.16
CA ALA A 481 -20.22 -2.18 -11.16
C ALA A 481 -20.85 -0.97 -11.88
N ALA A 482 -20.83 0.22 -11.26
CA ALA A 482 -21.22 1.47 -11.89
C ALA A 482 -20.11 2.08 -12.79
N GLY A 483 -18.97 1.42 -12.96
CA GLY A 483 -17.90 1.87 -13.86
C GLY A 483 -16.90 2.85 -13.22
N PHE A 484 -16.83 2.87 -11.90
CA PHE A 484 -15.78 3.54 -11.16
C PHE A 484 -14.66 2.56 -10.80
N THR A 485 -13.45 3.05 -10.61
CA THR A 485 -12.27 2.28 -10.21
C THR A 485 -11.76 2.81 -8.88
N ASP A 486 -11.55 1.92 -7.92
CA ASP A 486 -10.80 2.23 -6.70
C ASP A 486 -9.34 2.53 -7.08
N LEU A 487 -8.93 3.77 -6.86
CA LEU A 487 -7.62 4.27 -7.24
C LEU A 487 -6.53 3.78 -6.29
N VAL A 488 -6.78 3.73 -4.98
CA VAL A 488 -5.77 3.26 -4.02
C VAL A 488 -5.53 1.78 -4.26
N ARG A 489 -6.58 0.96 -4.34
CA ARG A 489 -6.44 -0.47 -4.67
C ARG A 489 -5.67 -0.70 -5.98
N LYS A 490 -5.87 0.17 -6.98
CA LYS A 490 -5.20 0.05 -8.28
C LYS A 490 -3.71 0.39 -8.24
N PHE A 491 -3.31 1.41 -7.48
CA PHE A 491 -1.95 1.95 -7.51
C PHE A 491 -1.10 1.52 -6.30
N SER A 492 -1.74 1.20 -5.17
CA SER A 492 -1.13 0.79 -3.91
C SER A 492 -1.99 -0.28 -3.20
N PRO A 493 -2.08 -1.51 -3.73
CA PRO A 493 -3.03 -2.54 -3.26
C PRO A 493 -2.80 -3.03 -1.82
N GLU A 494 -1.61 -2.81 -1.27
CA GLU A 494 -1.27 -3.19 0.10
C GLU A 494 -1.57 -2.08 1.12
N SER A 495 -1.85 -0.85 0.66
CA SER A 495 -2.14 0.30 1.52
C SER A 495 -3.46 0.11 2.28
N THR A 496 -3.52 0.61 3.51
CA THR A 496 -4.72 0.55 4.35
C THR A 496 -4.96 1.86 5.06
N SER A 497 -6.23 2.25 5.18
CA SER A 497 -6.60 3.51 5.82
C SER A 497 -7.09 3.40 7.28
N TYR A 498 -7.33 2.18 7.77
CA TYR A 498 -7.99 1.96 9.06
C TYR A 498 -7.55 0.66 9.73
N GLN A 499 -7.58 0.64 11.07
CA GLN A 499 -7.49 -0.60 11.84
C GLN A 499 -8.70 -0.77 12.76
N PHE A 500 -9.20 -2.00 12.87
CA PHE A 500 -10.23 -2.34 13.85
C PHE A 500 -10.02 -3.72 14.43
N GLY A 501 -10.09 -3.83 15.75
CA GLY A 501 -9.94 -5.10 16.45
C GLY A 501 -8.59 -5.78 16.17
N GLY A 502 -7.54 -5.03 15.83
CA GLY A 502 -6.23 -5.59 15.48
C GLY A 502 -6.15 -6.20 14.07
N ARG A 503 -7.03 -5.77 13.17
CA ARG A 503 -7.02 -6.14 11.75
C ARG A 503 -6.95 -4.85 10.92
N LEU A 504 -6.11 -4.83 9.89
CA LEU A 504 -5.92 -3.68 9.00
C LEU A 504 -6.82 -3.80 7.77
N GLY A 505 -7.28 -2.69 7.22
CA GLY A 505 -8.06 -2.63 5.97
C GLY A 505 -8.42 -1.20 5.58
N SER A 506 -9.13 -1.01 4.47
CA SER A 506 -9.48 0.32 3.99
C SER A 506 -10.97 0.63 4.13
N LEU A 507 -11.29 1.74 4.80
CA LEU A 507 -12.64 2.32 4.82
C LEU A 507 -12.71 3.62 4.00
N ASP A 508 -11.59 4.33 3.92
CA ASP A 508 -11.41 5.50 3.08
C ASP A 508 -10.96 5.06 1.69
N HIS A 509 -11.67 5.54 0.68
CA HIS A 509 -11.41 5.19 -0.71
C HIS A 509 -11.43 6.45 -1.59
N ALA A 510 -10.76 6.35 -2.74
CA ALA A 510 -10.91 7.30 -3.84
C ALA A 510 -11.32 6.55 -5.11
N PHE A 511 -12.55 6.76 -5.56
CA PHE A 511 -13.08 6.15 -6.78
C PHE A 511 -13.08 7.14 -7.94
N GLY A 512 -12.47 6.77 -9.07
CA GLY A 512 -12.49 7.54 -10.31
C GLY A 512 -13.32 6.87 -11.40
N ASN A 513 -14.16 7.62 -12.12
CA ASN A 513 -14.76 7.11 -13.37
C ASN A 513 -13.72 6.98 -14.49
N ALA A 514 -14.09 6.43 -15.65
CA ALA A 514 -13.16 6.24 -16.77
C ALA A 514 -12.40 7.52 -17.18
N LYS A 515 -13.08 8.68 -17.22
CA LYS A 515 -12.46 9.98 -17.54
C LYS A 515 -11.52 10.46 -16.45
N ALA A 516 -11.85 10.24 -15.18
CA ALA A 516 -10.96 10.53 -14.07
C ALA A 516 -9.69 9.68 -14.14
N LEU A 517 -9.81 8.40 -14.48
CA LEU A 517 -8.68 7.49 -14.61
C LEU A 517 -7.67 7.91 -15.69
N GLU A 518 -8.11 8.59 -16.76
CA GLU A 518 -7.21 9.19 -17.76
C GLU A 518 -6.34 10.33 -17.19
N LEU A 519 -6.75 10.93 -16.07
CA LEU A 519 -6.00 11.97 -15.38
C LEU A 519 -5.07 11.41 -14.31
N VAL A 520 -5.35 10.23 -13.74
CA VAL A 520 -4.63 9.74 -12.55
C VAL A 520 -3.21 9.31 -12.89
N THR A 521 -2.23 9.83 -12.16
CA THR A 521 -0.82 9.43 -12.25
C THR A 521 -0.40 8.44 -11.16
N GLY A 522 -1.13 8.40 -10.05
CA GLY A 522 -0.89 7.53 -8.91
C GLY A 522 -1.87 7.82 -7.78
N ALA A 523 -1.99 6.89 -6.83
CA ALA A 523 -2.79 7.06 -5.63
C ALA A 523 -2.22 6.20 -4.50
N ASP A 524 -2.31 6.68 -3.27
CA ASP A 524 -1.85 5.97 -2.06
C ASP A 524 -2.45 6.63 -0.80
N ASP A 525 -2.38 5.94 0.32
CA ASP A 525 -2.71 6.48 1.64
C ASP A 525 -1.49 7.13 2.30
N LEU A 526 -1.71 8.24 3.00
CA LEU A 526 -0.71 8.82 3.90
C LEU A 526 -0.88 8.17 5.28
N ASN A 527 -0.14 7.07 5.53
CA ASN A 527 -0.29 6.31 6.78
C ASN A 527 0.30 7.06 8.00
N ILE A 528 -0.49 7.96 8.59
CA ILE A 528 -0.10 8.78 9.76
C ILE A 528 -1.03 8.57 10.96
N ASN A 529 -2.12 7.82 10.82
CA ASN A 529 -3.23 7.75 11.76
C ASN A 529 -3.61 6.32 12.10
N GLY A 530 -4.09 5.53 11.12
CA GLY A 530 -4.68 4.21 11.37
C GLY A 530 -3.74 3.27 12.13
N ASP A 531 -2.45 3.38 11.85
CA ASP A 531 -1.44 2.55 12.49
C ASP A 531 -1.00 2.99 13.88
N GLU A 532 -1.28 4.22 14.28
CA GLU A 532 -0.78 4.78 15.53
C GLU A 532 -1.57 4.29 16.74
N SER A 533 -0.89 4.14 17.88
CA SER A 533 -1.59 3.86 19.14
C SER A 533 -2.50 5.03 19.51
N VAL A 534 -3.71 4.71 20.00
CA VAL A 534 -4.67 5.71 20.52
C VAL A 534 -4.10 6.56 21.66
N ALA A 535 -3.05 6.11 22.35
CA ALA A 535 -2.32 6.89 23.35
C ALA A 535 -1.74 8.20 22.79
N LEU A 536 -1.38 8.20 21.51
CA LEU A 536 -0.76 9.33 20.83
C LEU A 536 -1.79 10.35 20.33
N GLN A 537 -3.09 10.03 20.34
CA GLN A 537 -4.14 10.97 19.93
C GLN A 537 -4.34 12.09 20.96
N TYR A 538 -4.67 13.29 20.48
CA TYR A 538 -5.07 14.42 21.33
C TYR A 538 -6.25 14.07 22.25
N SER A 539 -7.13 13.16 21.82
CA SER A 539 -8.31 12.71 22.57
C SER A 539 -7.97 11.90 23.83
N ARG A 540 -6.70 11.50 24.02
CA ARG A 540 -6.16 10.74 25.16
C ARG A 540 -4.96 11.42 25.81
N ARG A 541 -4.74 12.71 25.51
CA ARG A 541 -3.61 13.47 26.04
C ARG A 541 -3.55 13.42 27.57
N ASN A 542 -2.35 13.25 28.12
CA ASN A 542 -2.08 13.27 29.56
C ASN A 542 -2.85 12.19 30.37
N TYR A 543 -3.21 11.07 29.76
CA TYR A 543 -3.85 9.95 30.48
C TYR A 543 -2.84 9.13 31.30
N ASN A 544 -1.54 9.34 31.05
CA ASN A 544 -0.43 8.73 31.75
C ASN A 544 0.61 9.81 32.12
N VAL A 545 1.55 9.49 33.01
CA VAL A 545 2.69 10.35 33.39
C VAL A 545 3.55 10.75 32.21
N THR A 546 3.64 9.89 31.19
CA THR A 546 4.21 10.24 29.90
C THR A 546 3.15 10.97 29.07
N ASP A 547 3.36 12.26 28.80
CA ASP A 547 2.55 12.99 27.83
C ASP A 547 3.00 12.63 26.41
N PHE A 548 2.22 11.79 25.74
CA PHE A 548 2.48 11.36 24.37
C PHE A 548 2.06 12.39 23.32
N HIS A 549 1.40 13.50 23.69
CA HIS A 549 0.97 14.48 22.71
C HIS A 549 2.16 15.24 22.10
N ALA A 550 2.21 15.31 20.77
CA ALA A 550 3.11 16.18 20.01
C ALA A 550 2.33 16.87 18.88
N PRO A 551 2.62 18.14 18.54
CA PRO A 551 1.95 18.86 17.45
C PRO A 551 2.47 18.42 16.07
N THR A 552 2.42 17.11 15.81
CA THR A 552 2.87 16.42 14.59
C THR A 552 1.66 15.84 13.85
N PRO A 553 1.78 15.49 12.56
CA PRO A 553 0.67 14.91 11.78
C PRO A 553 0.21 13.53 12.31
N TYR A 554 1.09 12.80 12.99
CA TYR A 554 0.81 11.44 13.46
C TYR A 554 -0.31 11.40 14.50
N ALA A 555 -1.24 10.45 14.39
CA ALA A 555 -2.43 10.30 15.24
C ALA A 555 -3.27 11.61 15.30
N SER A 556 -3.42 12.27 14.16
CA SER A 556 -4.34 13.40 13.95
C SER A 556 -5.80 12.96 13.74
N SER A 557 -6.00 11.69 13.42
CA SER A 557 -7.28 11.01 13.27
C SER A 557 -7.10 9.51 13.59
N ASP A 558 -8.18 8.74 13.50
CA ASP A 558 -8.18 7.27 13.45
C ASP A 558 -8.19 6.72 12.00
N HIS A 559 -8.31 7.59 11.00
CA HIS A 559 -8.29 7.25 9.58
C HIS A 559 -7.11 7.91 8.85
N ASP A 560 -6.43 7.19 7.96
CA ASP A 560 -5.38 7.75 7.12
C ASP A 560 -5.97 8.58 5.97
N PRO A 561 -5.35 9.73 5.60
CA PRO A 561 -5.75 10.48 4.42
C PRO A 561 -5.42 9.75 3.12
N VAL A 562 -6.34 9.78 2.15
CA VAL A 562 -6.11 9.32 0.78
C VAL A 562 -5.52 10.46 -0.06
N LEU A 563 -4.55 10.16 -0.94
CA LEU A 563 -3.97 11.10 -1.90
C LEU A 563 -3.95 10.53 -3.32
N VAL A 564 -4.29 11.35 -4.31
CA VAL A 564 -4.33 11.00 -5.73
C VAL A 564 -3.61 12.09 -6.53
N GLY A 565 -2.67 11.68 -7.38
CA GLY A 565 -1.97 12.56 -8.31
C GLY A 565 -2.72 12.65 -9.64
N LEU A 566 -2.84 13.86 -10.18
CA LEU A 566 -3.54 14.16 -11.43
C LEU A 566 -2.61 14.84 -12.43
N SER A 567 -2.61 14.34 -13.66
CA SER A 567 -1.99 14.97 -14.82
C SER A 567 -2.89 16.10 -15.34
N ASP A 568 -2.41 17.32 -15.20
CA ASP A 568 -3.09 18.51 -15.70
C ASP A 568 -2.72 18.76 -17.17
N ALA A 569 -1.61 18.20 -17.65
CA ALA A 569 -1.31 18.14 -19.08
C ALA A 569 -2.34 17.29 -19.83
N ALA A 570 -2.89 17.78 -20.96
CA ALA A 570 -3.56 16.88 -21.91
C ALA A 570 -2.62 15.69 -22.12
N PRO A 571 -3.08 14.42 -22.07
CA PRO A 571 -2.20 13.30 -22.38
C PRO A 571 -1.52 13.70 -23.68
N ALA A 572 -0.18 13.85 -23.63
CA ALA A 572 0.54 14.18 -24.83
C ALA A 572 0.05 13.16 -25.83
N ALA A 573 -0.57 13.61 -26.92
CA ALA A 573 -0.82 12.70 -28.01
C ALA A 573 0.58 12.22 -28.38
N THR A 574 0.94 11.03 -27.91
CA THR A 574 2.14 10.36 -28.38
C THR A 574 1.80 10.09 -29.82
N THR A 575 2.24 10.99 -30.70
CA THR A 575 2.04 10.85 -32.13
C THR A 575 2.57 9.46 -32.46
N PRO A 576 1.71 8.53 -32.93
CA PRO A 576 2.13 7.16 -33.12
C PRO A 576 3.31 7.14 -34.08
N VAL A 577 4.37 6.44 -33.69
CA VAL A 577 5.63 6.46 -34.45
C VAL A 577 5.61 5.33 -35.47
N ILE A 578 5.61 5.68 -36.75
CA ILE A 578 5.75 4.71 -37.85
C ILE A 578 7.23 4.47 -38.13
N THR A 579 7.69 3.22 -37.98
CA THR A 579 9.06 2.82 -38.33
C THR A 579 9.07 2.01 -39.63
N PRO A 580 9.72 2.49 -40.71
CA PRO A 580 9.90 1.73 -41.95
C PRO A 580 11.01 0.68 -41.79
N ASN A 581 10.82 -0.48 -42.42
CA ASN A 581 11.81 -1.56 -42.45
C ASN A 581 11.90 -2.14 -43.87
N GLN A 582 13.11 -2.46 -44.33
CA GLN A 582 13.34 -3.06 -45.64
C GLN A 582 14.19 -4.34 -45.52
N LYS A 583 13.78 -5.38 -46.23
CA LYS A 583 14.52 -6.62 -46.50
C LYS A 583 14.72 -6.72 -48.01
N CYS A 584 15.80 -7.34 -48.49
CA CYS A 584 16.18 -7.36 -49.92
C CYS A 584 15.07 -7.75 -50.93
N THR A 585 13.97 -8.36 -50.47
CA THR A 585 12.80 -8.77 -51.26
C THR A 585 11.44 -8.24 -50.76
N SER A 586 11.40 -7.43 -49.68
CA SER A 586 10.16 -6.90 -49.10
C SER A 586 10.37 -5.65 -48.23
N PHE A 587 9.31 -4.93 -47.90
CA PHE A 587 9.34 -3.88 -46.89
C PHE A 587 8.20 -4.02 -45.90
N GLY A 588 8.25 -3.28 -44.79
CA GLY A 588 7.20 -3.26 -43.80
C GLY A 588 7.23 -2.02 -42.93
N PHE A 589 6.17 -1.87 -42.15
CA PHE A 589 5.98 -0.78 -41.20
C PHE A 589 5.53 -1.32 -39.86
N LYS A 590 6.06 -0.74 -38.79
CA LYS A 590 5.56 -0.95 -37.42
C LYS A 590 5.06 0.37 -36.87
N VAL A 591 4.00 0.33 -36.08
CA VAL A 591 3.44 1.50 -35.40
C VAL A 591 3.58 1.29 -33.91
N ALA A 592 4.30 2.18 -33.24
CA ALA A 592 4.32 2.26 -31.79
C ALA A 592 3.18 3.18 -31.31
N ASP A 593 2.68 2.93 -30.09
CA ASP A 593 1.72 3.80 -29.39
C ASP A 593 0.40 4.02 -30.16
N ALA A 594 -0.05 3.00 -30.90
CA ALA A 594 -1.36 2.99 -31.56
C ALA A 594 -2.49 2.81 -30.55
N MET A 595 -3.61 3.50 -30.78
CA MET A 595 -4.82 3.40 -29.96
C MET A 595 -5.79 2.33 -30.50
N PRO A 596 -6.68 1.77 -29.67
CA PRO A 596 -7.74 0.87 -30.13
C PRO A 596 -8.57 1.50 -31.25
N GLY A 597 -8.69 0.80 -32.39
CA GLY A 597 -9.44 1.28 -33.57
C GLY A 597 -8.60 2.01 -34.62
N ASP A 598 -7.33 2.35 -34.32
CA ASP A 598 -6.41 2.91 -35.33
C ASP A 598 -6.16 1.92 -36.47
N GLN A 599 -5.98 2.47 -37.68
CA GLN A 599 -5.62 1.70 -38.87
C GLN A 599 -4.33 2.24 -39.48
N LEU A 600 -3.56 1.37 -40.13
CA LEU A 600 -2.41 1.76 -40.93
C LEU A 600 -2.79 1.74 -42.40
N ARG A 601 -2.73 2.90 -43.06
CA ARG A 601 -2.91 3.01 -44.51
C ARG A 601 -1.55 3.05 -45.18
N ILE A 602 -1.36 2.21 -46.20
CA ILE A 602 -0.18 2.16 -47.05
C ILE A 602 -0.58 2.55 -48.47
N ASP A 603 0.02 3.62 -48.99
CA ASP A 603 -0.14 4.08 -50.37
C ASP A 603 1.15 3.80 -51.15
N GLY A 604 1.06 3.26 -52.36
CA GLY A 604 2.24 3.00 -53.20
C GLY A 604 1.86 2.62 -54.64
N HIS A 605 2.83 2.16 -55.42
CA HIS A 605 2.57 1.63 -56.76
C HIS A 605 2.80 0.13 -56.78
N TRP A 606 1.80 -0.65 -57.16
CA TRP A 606 1.91 -2.09 -57.38
C TRP A 606 1.89 -2.39 -58.88
N ASN A 607 2.92 -3.04 -59.41
CA ASN A 607 3.11 -3.28 -60.85
C ASN A 607 3.02 -1.98 -61.70
N GLY A 608 3.50 -0.85 -61.16
CA GLY A 608 3.43 0.44 -61.83
C GLY A 608 2.06 1.13 -61.80
N GLN A 609 1.07 0.55 -61.11
CA GLN A 609 -0.23 1.19 -60.88
C GLN A 609 -0.37 1.67 -59.45
N ALA A 610 -0.84 2.91 -59.26
CA ALA A 610 -1.09 3.47 -57.93
C ALA A 610 -2.20 2.68 -57.21
N GLN A 611 -1.91 2.22 -56.00
CA GLN A 611 -2.82 1.45 -55.15
C GLN A 611 -2.60 1.79 -53.67
N TYR A 612 -3.58 1.46 -52.84
CA TYR A 612 -3.45 1.53 -51.39
C TYR A 612 -4.06 0.31 -50.71
N THR A 613 -3.62 0.05 -49.49
CA THR A 613 -4.24 -0.93 -48.59
C THR A 613 -4.33 -0.36 -47.18
N THR A 614 -5.34 -0.80 -46.43
CA THR A 614 -5.54 -0.41 -45.04
C THR A 614 -5.61 -1.66 -44.19
N VAL A 615 -4.86 -1.68 -43.10
CA VAL A 615 -4.79 -2.83 -42.19
C VAL A 615 -5.01 -2.39 -40.76
N GLY A 616 -5.65 -3.25 -39.96
CA GLY A 616 -5.72 -3.05 -38.51
C GLY A 616 -4.32 -3.12 -37.90
N ILE A 617 -4.04 -2.26 -36.93
CA ILE A 617 -2.76 -2.26 -36.24
C ILE A 617 -2.71 -3.44 -35.27
N THR A 618 -1.70 -4.28 -35.42
CA THR A 618 -1.40 -5.39 -34.50
C THR A 618 0.09 -5.32 -34.13
N ASP A 619 0.48 -5.90 -32.99
CA ASP A 619 1.87 -5.87 -32.49
C ASP A 619 2.93 -6.39 -33.49
N GLY A 620 2.50 -7.17 -34.50
CA GLY A 620 3.36 -7.71 -35.56
C GLY A 620 3.75 -6.73 -36.67
N GLY A 621 3.06 -5.59 -36.81
CA GLY A 621 3.20 -4.66 -37.95
C GLY A 621 2.73 -5.24 -39.29
N TRP A 622 3.00 -4.53 -40.40
CA TRP A 622 2.61 -4.93 -41.76
C TRP A 622 3.82 -5.15 -42.67
N TRP A 623 3.75 -6.11 -43.60
CA TRP A 623 4.83 -6.45 -44.53
C TRP A 623 4.31 -6.71 -45.96
N SER A 624 5.06 -6.26 -46.97
CA SER A 624 4.71 -6.36 -48.40
C SER A 624 4.81 -7.77 -49.00
N GLY A 625 5.38 -8.73 -48.28
CA GLY A 625 5.65 -10.11 -48.75
C GLY A 625 6.80 -10.21 -49.77
N SER A 626 7.16 -11.44 -50.18
CA SER A 626 8.37 -11.79 -50.95
C SER A 626 8.32 -11.54 -52.47
N LYS A 627 7.51 -10.60 -52.97
CA LYS A 627 7.34 -10.40 -54.43
C LYS A 627 7.72 -8.98 -54.84
N PRO A 628 8.55 -8.80 -55.88
CA PRO A 628 8.89 -7.48 -56.38
C PRO A 628 7.65 -6.91 -57.06
N THR A 629 7.22 -5.71 -56.67
CA THR A 629 6.58 -4.67 -57.52
C THR A 629 5.84 -3.60 -56.72
N TRP A 630 6.00 -3.51 -55.40
CA TRP A 630 5.62 -2.29 -54.66
C TRP A 630 6.76 -1.25 -54.72
N THR A 631 6.48 -0.05 -55.24
CA THR A 631 7.43 1.08 -55.29
C THR A 631 6.82 2.36 -54.69
N ASP A 632 7.68 3.25 -54.20
CA ASP A 632 7.30 4.57 -53.63
C ASP A 632 6.27 4.51 -52.50
N ALA A 633 6.34 3.46 -51.67
CA ALA A 633 5.38 3.27 -50.60
C ALA A 633 5.52 4.32 -49.48
N THR A 634 4.38 4.86 -49.05
CA THR A 634 4.22 5.69 -47.86
C THR A 634 3.19 5.05 -46.94
N ALA A 635 3.35 5.24 -45.63
CA ALA A 635 2.37 4.81 -44.65
C ALA A 635 1.94 5.99 -43.78
N VAL A 636 0.68 5.98 -43.33
CA VAL A 636 0.08 6.98 -42.45
C VAL A 636 -0.92 6.31 -41.52
N VAL A 637 -1.00 6.75 -40.27
CA VAL A 637 -2.03 6.29 -39.33
C VAL A 637 -3.37 6.96 -39.65
N ILE A 638 -4.43 6.16 -39.68
CA ILE A 638 -5.81 6.62 -39.75
C ILE A 638 -6.44 6.44 -38.37
N ARG A 639 -6.88 7.56 -37.78
CA ARG A 639 -7.59 7.60 -36.50
C ARG A 639 -8.95 8.23 -36.71
N ASP A 640 -10.00 7.55 -36.26
CA ASP A 640 -11.40 8.00 -36.44
C ASP A 640 -11.76 8.36 -37.89
N GLY A 641 -11.21 7.60 -38.85
CA GLY A 641 -11.42 7.82 -40.29
C GLY A 641 -10.63 8.99 -40.90
N LYS A 642 -9.75 9.65 -40.15
CA LYS A 642 -8.90 10.75 -40.63
C LYS A 642 -7.42 10.37 -40.63
N ALA A 643 -6.69 10.80 -41.67
CA ALA A 643 -5.25 10.60 -41.75
C ALA A 643 -4.49 11.56 -40.80
N MET A 644 -3.62 11.00 -39.97
CA MET A 644 -2.68 11.74 -39.12
C MET A 644 -1.44 12.08 -39.95
N GLU A 645 -1.46 13.17 -40.70
CA GLU A 645 -0.41 13.50 -41.68
C GLU A 645 1.00 13.68 -41.06
N ASP A 646 1.08 14.03 -39.78
CA ASP A 646 2.32 14.10 -39.00
C ASP A 646 2.99 12.73 -38.79
N THR A 647 2.23 11.64 -38.94
CA THR A 647 2.73 10.26 -38.88
C THR A 647 3.22 9.74 -40.23
N ARG A 648 3.06 10.50 -41.32
CA ARG A 648 3.34 9.99 -42.67
C ARG A 648 4.82 9.72 -42.87
N VAL A 649 5.17 8.47 -43.15
CA VAL A 649 6.55 8.05 -43.42
C VAL A 649 6.66 7.36 -44.78
N LYS A 650 7.66 7.77 -45.56
CA LYS A 650 8.01 7.14 -46.84
C LYS A 650 9.08 6.07 -46.62
N ILE A 651 8.98 4.96 -47.35
CA ILE A 651 10.11 4.04 -47.51
C ILE A 651 11.07 4.64 -48.53
N ALA A 652 12.28 4.98 -48.08
CA ALA A 652 13.37 5.35 -48.97
C ALA A 652 13.72 4.12 -49.84
N GLN A 653 13.83 4.30 -51.17
CA GLN A 653 14.38 3.25 -52.04
C GLN A 653 15.81 2.97 -51.59
N ALA A 654 16.10 1.79 -51.04
CA ALA A 654 17.49 1.44 -50.72
C ALA A 654 18.32 1.34 -52.00
N ALA A 655 19.27 2.25 -52.15
CA ALA A 655 20.37 2.13 -53.08
C ALA A 655 21.38 1.02 -52.70
N GLU A 656 21.18 0.28 -51.60
CA GLU A 656 22.19 -0.64 -51.09
C GLU A 656 21.61 -2.01 -50.72
N CYS A 657 21.38 -2.84 -51.74
CA CYS A 657 21.63 -4.28 -51.62
C CYS A 657 22.94 -4.57 -52.34
N VAL A 658 24.01 -3.85 -51.97
CA VAL A 658 25.35 -4.05 -52.53
C VAL A 658 25.85 -5.39 -51.98
N PRO A 659 26.11 -6.40 -52.85
CA PRO A 659 26.62 -7.67 -52.38
C PRO A 659 28.05 -7.47 -51.87
N VAL A 660 28.35 -7.99 -50.68
CA VAL A 660 29.70 -7.96 -50.12
C VAL A 660 30.38 -9.28 -50.44
N ILE A 661 31.59 -9.20 -51.01
CA ILE A 661 32.43 -10.36 -51.27
C ILE A 661 33.33 -10.56 -50.05
N THR A 662 33.47 -11.78 -49.59
CA THR A 662 34.47 -12.18 -48.58
C THR A 662 35.43 -13.16 -49.23
N GLY A 663 36.72 -12.87 -49.17
CA GLY A 663 37.78 -13.74 -49.66
C GLY A 663 38.32 -14.62 -48.52
N HIS A 664 38.66 -15.87 -48.83
CA HIS A 664 39.15 -16.84 -47.85
C HIS A 664 40.39 -17.56 -48.39
N ALA A 665 41.43 -17.78 -47.57
CA ALA A 665 42.67 -18.47 -47.97
C ALA A 665 43.18 -19.47 -46.92
N THR A 666 43.89 -20.51 -47.38
CA THR A 666 44.69 -21.46 -46.58
C THR A 666 46.06 -21.64 -47.24
N LYS A 667 46.98 -22.37 -46.58
CA LYS A 667 48.32 -22.73 -47.12
C LYS A 667 48.32 -23.50 -48.46
N LYS A 668 47.16 -24.00 -48.92
CA LYS A 668 47.08 -24.85 -50.13
C LYS A 668 46.03 -24.37 -51.15
N SER A 669 45.13 -23.44 -50.81
CA SER A 669 44.06 -22.95 -51.69
C SER A 669 43.45 -21.63 -51.19
N PHE A 670 42.67 -20.96 -52.04
CA PHE A 670 41.82 -19.82 -51.66
C PHE A 670 40.48 -19.87 -52.42
N GLY A 671 39.50 -19.09 -51.97
CA GLY A 671 38.14 -18.98 -52.54
C GLY A 671 37.38 -17.72 -52.07
N PHE A 672 36.12 -17.58 -52.46
CA PHE A 672 35.29 -16.41 -52.17
C PHE A 672 33.86 -16.82 -51.79
N SER A 673 33.17 -16.00 -50.99
CA SER A 673 31.73 -16.08 -50.73
C SER A 673 31.09 -14.71 -50.89
N VAL A 674 29.81 -14.64 -51.25
CA VAL A 674 29.09 -13.37 -51.48
C VAL A 674 27.83 -13.36 -50.62
N ALA A 675 27.51 -12.22 -50.00
CA ALA A 675 26.22 -12.00 -49.33
C ALA A 675 25.85 -10.50 -49.22
N PRO A 676 24.56 -10.12 -49.37
CA PRO A 676 23.46 -10.96 -49.89
C PRO A 676 23.65 -11.28 -51.38
N VAL A 677 23.02 -12.34 -51.90
CA VAL A 677 23.13 -12.79 -53.32
C VAL A 677 21.75 -12.74 -53.98
N GLN A 678 21.67 -12.19 -55.19
CA GLN A 678 20.48 -12.27 -56.04
C GLN A 678 20.57 -13.41 -57.07
N PRO A 679 19.43 -13.95 -57.56
CA PRO A 679 19.42 -15.11 -58.47
C PRO A 679 20.22 -14.97 -59.78
N ALA A 680 20.54 -13.73 -60.21
CA ALA A 680 21.31 -13.45 -61.42
C ALA A 680 22.76 -12.99 -61.16
N ASP A 681 23.20 -13.01 -59.90
CA ASP A 681 24.56 -12.63 -59.52
C ASP A 681 25.57 -13.71 -59.90
N GLN A 682 26.59 -13.29 -60.64
CA GLN A 682 27.76 -14.08 -60.98
C GLN A 682 28.99 -13.49 -60.29
N LEU A 683 30.00 -14.33 -60.04
CA LEU A 683 31.30 -13.91 -59.54
C LEU A 683 32.32 -14.00 -60.68
N LEU A 684 32.84 -12.86 -61.13
CA LEU A 684 33.97 -12.80 -62.05
C LEU A 684 35.28 -12.80 -61.25
N ILE A 685 36.12 -13.80 -61.48
CA ILE A 685 37.39 -14.00 -60.79
C ILE A 685 38.53 -13.86 -61.80
N THR A 686 39.47 -12.97 -61.54
CA THR A 686 40.63 -12.66 -62.41
C THR A 686 41.93 -12.86 -61.65
N GLY A 687 43.00 -13.30 -62.32
CA GLY A 687 44.29 -13.54 -61.67
C GLY A 687 45.35 -14.12 -62.61
N ASN A 688 46.55 -14.37 -62.08
CA ASN A 688 47.71 -14.74 -62.88
C ASN A 688 48.15 -16.19 -62.63
N TRP A 689 48.43 -16.92 -63.72
CA TRP A 689 49.02 -18.25 -63.68
C TRP A 689 50.20 -18.38 -64.66
N ASN A 690 51.38 -18.74 -64.15
CA ASN A 690 52.63 -18.89 -64.94
C ASN A 690 52.95 -17.68 -65.82
N GLY A 691 52.73 -16.46 -65.30
CA GLY A 691 53.03 -15.21 -66.01
C GLY A 691 51.99 -14.82 -67.07
N ARG A 692 50.81 -15.45 -67.08
CA ARG A 692 49.68 -15.07 -67.95
C ARG A 692 48.43 -14.79 -67.15
N ASP A 693 47.73 -13.71 -67.49
CA ASP A 693 46.45 -13.36 -66.87
C ASP A 693 45.32 -14.22 -67.41
N GLN A 694 44.42 -14.63 -66.51
CA GLN A 694 43.26 -15.47 -66.80
C GLN A 694 42.04 -14.98 -66.02
N SER A 695 40.85 -15.33 -66.52
CA SER A 695 39.56 -15.00 -65.87
C SER A 695 38.58 -16.17 -65.96
N ILE A 696 37.76 -16.35 -64.91
CA ILE A 696 36.63 -17.28 -64.88
C ILE A 696 35.39 -16.58 -64.32
N THR A 697 34.20 -16.98 -64.78
CA THR A 697 32.92 -16.51 -64.24
C THR A 697 32.13 -17.70 -63.73
N VAL A 698 31.58 -17.58 -62.52
CA VAL A 698 30.87 -18.65 -61.82
C VAL A 698 29.61 -18.09 -61.15
N ASP A 699 28.65 -18.95 -60.83
CA ASP A 699 27.44 -18.55 -60.10
C ASP A 699 27.79 -18.13 -58.66
N ALA A 700 27.37 -16.94 -58.24
CA ALA A 700 27.69 -16.40 -56.92
C ALA A 700 26.95 -17.12 -55.78
N ALA A 701 25.79 -17.74 -56.06
CA ALA A 701 24.98 -18.45 -55.06
C ALA A 701 25.53 -19.83 -54.69
N GLY A 702 26.49 -20.37 -55.48
CA GLY A 702 27.01 -21.74 -55.32
C GLY A 702 28.54 -21.86 -55.27
N TYR A 703 29.30 -20.77 -55.37
CA TYR A 703 30.76 -20.84 -55.35
C TYR A 703 31.33 -20.86 -53.92
N GLY A 704 31.93 -21.99 -53.55
CA GLY A 704 32.48 -22.25 -52.21
C GLY A 704 33.92 -22.78 -52.22
N TYR A 705 34.57 -22.72 -51.06
CA TYR A 705 35.98 -23.02 -50.78
C TYR A 705 36.53 -24.28 -51.50
N GLY A 706 37.63 -24.14 -52.25
CA GLY A 706 38.44 -25.29 -52.70
C GLY A 706 38.09 -25.96 -54.04
N SER A 707 37.36 -25.31 -54.95
CA SER A 707 37.14 -25.83 -56.31
C SER A 707 38.31 -25.50 -57.28
N GLY A 708 38.57 -26.40 -58.23
CA GLY A 708 39.77 -26.44 -59.08
C GLY A 708 40.03 -25.25 -60.02
N ARG A 709 41.18 -25.31 -60.71
CA ARG A 709 41.90 -24.28 -61.49
C ARG A 709 42.52 -23.11 -60.69
N LEU A 710 41.96 -22.68 -59.56
CA LEU A 710 42.50 -21.54 -58.78
C LEU A 710 43.70 -21.87 -57.87
N THR A 711 43.93 -23.14 -57.51
CA THR A 711 45.03 -23.55 -56.61
C THR A 711 46.44 -23.31 -57.18
N ARG A 712 46.54 -22.97 -58.46
CA ARG A 712 47.81 -22.70 -59.13
C ARG A 712 48.09 -21.21 -59.32
N TRP A 713 47.12 -20.35 -59.02
CA TRP A 713 47.25 -18.91 -59.21
C TRP A 713 47.94 -18.30 -57.99
N SER A 714 48.84 -17.34 -58.19
CA SER A 714 49.56 -16.67 -57.11
C SER A 714 48.68 -15.63 -56.40
N THR A 715 47.80 -14.98 -57.15
CA THR A 715 46.82 -13.99 -56.65
C THR A 715 45.55 -14.07 -57.50
N ALA A 716 44.37 -13.89 -56.88
CA ALA A 716 43.12 -13.74 -57.60
C ALA A 716 42.25 -12.65 -56.99
N THR A 717 41.43 -12.01 -57.82
CA THR A 717 40.51 -10.96 -57.43
C THR A 717 39.12 -11.26 -57.93
N ALA A 718 38.14 -11.18 -57.04
CA ALA A 718 36.74 -11.43 -57.35
C ALA A 718 35.91 -10.14 -57.30
N VAL A 719 34.95 -10.05 -58.22
CA VAL A 719 33.95 -8.97 -58.33
C VAL A 719 32.59 -9.57 -58.68
N VAL A 720 31.51 -9.04 -58.13
CA VAL A 720 30.15 -9.49 -58.49
C VAL A 720 29.74 -8.82 -59.80
N VAL A 721 29.19 -9.62 -60.70
CA VAL A 721 28.66 -9.20 -62.00
C VAL A 721 27.23 -9.67 -62.09
N ARG A 722 26.30 -8.77 -62.45
CA ARG A 722 24.90 -9.10 -62.69
C ARG A 722 24.57 -8.72 -64.13
N GLU A 723 24.03 -9.67 -64.89
CA GLU A 723 23.64 -9.45 -66.29
C GLU A 723 24.77 -8.84 -67.16
N GLY A 724 26.01 -9.23 -66.88
CA GLY A 724 27.20 -8.76 -67.61
C GLY A 724 27.77 -7.42 -67.12
N VAL A 725 27.15 -6.77 -66.12
CA VAL A 725 27.64 -5.51 -65.54
C VAL A 725 28.24 -5.75 -64.16
N GLN A 726 29.46 -5.27 -63.93
CA GLN A 726 30.10 -5.36 -62.62
C GLN A 726 29.39 -4.44 -61.61
N LEU A 727 28.91 -5.03 -60.52
CA LEU A 727 28.25 -4.29 -59.44
C LEU A 727 29.27 -3.54 -58.58
N PRO A 728 28.88 -2.44 -57.91
CA PRO A 728 29.70 -1.70 -56.94
C PRO A 728 29.95 -2.47 -55.63
N SER A 729 30.02 -3.79 -55.71
CA SER A 729 30.46 -4.70 -54.65
C SER A 729 31.91 -4.48 -54.24
N THR A 730 32.26 -4.83 -52.99
CA THR A 730 33.64 -4.80 -52.51
C THR A 730 34.49 -5.78 -53.33
N LYS A 731 35.40 -5.26 -54.17
CA LYS A 731 36.40 -6.07 -54.88
C LYS A 731 37.35 -6.67 -53.86
N VAL A 732 37.44 -8.00 -53.80
CA VAL A 732 38.32 -8.67 -52.86
C VAL A 732 39.41 -9.44 -53.58
N THR A 733 40.65 -9.16 -53.21
CA THR A 733 41.84 -9.85 -53.71
C THR A 733 42.37 -10.78 -52.62
N VAL A 734 42.69 -12.01 -53.02
CA VAL A 734 43.30 -13.01 -52.15
C VAL A 734 44.60 -13.48 -52.78
N THR A 735 45.66 -13.49 -51.97
CA THR A 735 47.00 -13.95 -52.36
C THR A 735 47.25 -15.32 -51.72
N ASN A 736 47.79 -16.26 -52.51
CA ASN A 736 48.12 -17.59 -52.03
C ASN A 736 49.41 -17.52 -51.20
N GLY A 737 49.34 -17.83 -49.90
CA GLY A 737 50.45 -17.70 -48.94
C GLY A 737 51.49 -18.83 -48.99
N ARG A 738 51.80 -19.36 -50.18
CA ARG A 738 52.95 -20.25 -50.39
C ARG A 738 54.19 -19.47 -50.75
#